data_AF-A0A165Z3L0-F1
#
_entry.id   AF-A0A165Z3L0-F1
#
_cell.length_a   1.000
_cell.length_b   1.000
_cell.length_c   1.000
_cell.angle_alpha   90.00
_cell.angle_beta   90.00
_cell.angle_gamma   90.00
#
_symmetry.space_group_name_H-M   'P 1'
#
loop_
_entity.id
_entity.type
_entity.pdbx_description
1 polymer ?
#
loop_
_entity_poly.entity_id
_entity_poly.type
_entity_poly.pdbx_seq_one_letter_code
_entity_poly.pdbx_strand_id
1 'polypeptide(L)'
;MSRSIHARHAESWHVQSPWAAEWIFNSFKYCTTPEGKDEFQKWIVDQYSEKAGNEKLKKCKEPPPPRKLSEMNNEERTFQRAASDLSTLTSVQCQPEELRLYHEFSQLTKTAMPPRLKAAPARRRGETSEAWLSRRNEGIAKGGRSPELDWQLCRAIAISELDRVRDESVALRADVELFTRKLFARQESIIASPETLRSIQAVTAPLFMFHSIEGHNVLQLAHSAWSQAASLFEDLAEKGLTTPRSLERAYKKDDKLFWRLLRAFTAVMELDRQMFGHACQIVSHSEYYRPWFKRYRDGRAHIEIDKTAVRTRPPADSLDHAVLKCFNMEPDSWPIVEFFGELRLATKRDARVGQRFSAAAYEILGDYSTVQEFVPNMYDSPFGETFKAYSNSMLSKCSNTEIVSHLAFMQLGPTSPSSPGPLYKYGKASSVSHDQIIRWIEARVGDNLYYGPEFGDGTYTALNFWVADMSLFDPLMLRLDTELWELARRLDRPDQKGTVARLYGLLDPNDPNRLTFKKKRETKLLKQSPKPQTTPAPAASVYESSIPVAMPGARDDAAVSGHKYDAEAETEGTAPKGKKKKKKSMAPKKSESPVASTVADVTASLETTKIAQENAPTEIEKPQTVNLDEVPDTLPTKFEVPRKMAKIIHRLLDGRYDDDFSKKDADAPAKGEVRWQDFEKVMRRIGFQVVQTAGSSVRFDPPAKTARPISFHRPHPDAIIPHIMAKWYGARLSRVYGWTMSTFEAKAGAEKDDAE
;
A
#
# COMPACT_ATOMS: atom_id res chain seq x y z
N MET A 1 -21.76 -12.01 36.16
CA MET A 1 -21.25 -10.68 35.77
C MET A 1 -22.19 -10.05 34.76
N SER A 2 -22.71 -8.84 35.03
CA SER A 2 -23.57 -8.13 34.07
C SER A 2 -22.70 -7.53 32.97
N ARG A 3 -22.93 -7.91 31.70
CA ARG A 3 -22.25 -7.31 30.54
C ARG A 3 -22.59 -5.81 30.45
N SER A 4 -21.61 -4.98 30.09
CA SER A 4 -21.82 -3.53 29.87
C SER A 4 -22.92 -3.30 28.82
N ILE A 5 -23.61 -2.15 28.90
CA ILE A 5 -24.69 -1.81 27.97
C ILE A 5 -24.20 -1.86 26.51
N HIS A 6 -23.02 -1.33 26.24
CA HIS A 6 -22.40 -1.37 24.91
C HIS A 6 -21.99 -2.78 24.46
N ALA A 7 -21.67 -3.70 25.38
CA ALA A 7 -21.41 -5.09 25.01
C ALA A 7 -22.68 -5.80 24.54
N ARG A 8 -23.84 -5.49 25.15
CA ARG A 8 -25.13 -6.01 24.70
C ARG A 8 -25.53 -5.43 23.35
N HIS A 9 -25.35 -4.12 23.17
CA HIS A 9 -25.60 -3.48 21.88
C HIS A 9 -24.63 -3.97 20.80
N ALA A 10 -23.38 -4.28 21.15
CA ALA A 10 -22.44 -4.84 20.19
C ALA A 10 -22.92 -6.18 19.62
N GLU A 11 -23.45 -7.05 20.48
CA GLU A 11 -24.05 -8.32 20.07
C GLU A 11 -25.36 -8.11 19.29
N SER A 12 -26.25 -7.24 19.76
CA SER A 12 -27.56 -7.03 19.10
C SER A 12 -27.45 -6.34 17.75
N TRP A 13 -26.52 -5.39 17.60
CA TRP A 13 -26.27 -4.66 16.35
C TRP A 13 -25.29 -5.41 15.44
N HIS A 14 -24.61 -6.45 15.94
CA HIS A 14 -23.56 -7.19 15.25
C HIS A 14 -22.34 -6.32 14.85
N VAL A 15 -21.95 -5.39 15.72
CA VAL A 15 -20.71 -4.64 15.56
C VAL A 15 -19.53 -5.36 16.21
N GLN A 16 -18.32 -5.10 15.72
CA GLN A 16 -17.12 -5.85 16.06
C GLN A 16 -16.67 -5.72 17.52
N SER A 17 -17.14 -4.71 18.26
CA SER A 17 -16.74 -4.47 19.64
C SER A 17 -17.71 -3.58 20.43
N PRO A 18 -17.70 -3.66 21.78
CA PRO A 18 -18.40 -2.68 22.63
C PRO A 18 -17.98 -1.23 22.36
N TRP A 19 -16.71 -1.01 22.02
CA TRP A 19 -16.20 0.33 21.68
C TRP A 19 -16.84 0.87 20.39
N ALA A 20 -17.05 0.02 19.38
CA ALA A 20 -17.75 0.41 18.15
C ALA A 20 -19.23 0.72 18.42
N ALA A 21 -19.90 -0.06 19.28
CA ALA A 21 -21.28 0.21 19.69
C ALA A 21 -21.39 1.53 20.47
N GLU A 22 -20.45 1.80 21.38
CA GLU A 22 -20.36 3.07 22.10
C GLU A 22 -20.14 4.25 21.14
N TRP A 23 -19.35 4.09 20.08
CA TRP A 23 -19.14 5.15 19.11
C TRP A 23 -20.42 5.49 18.34
N ILE A 24 -21.14 4.48 17.81
CA ILE A 24 -22.43 4.71 17.14
C ILE A 24 -23.41 5.42 18.09
N PHE A 25 -23.44 5.00 19.36
CA PHE A 25 -24.28 5.62 20.38
C PHE A 25 -23.91 7.09 20.62
N ASN A 26 -22.62 7.38 20.78
CA ASN A 26 -22.12 8.74 21.01
C ASN A 26 -22.35 9.64 19.79
N SER A 27 -22.15 9.13 18.57
CA SER A 27 -22.46 9.83 17.32
C SER A 27 -23.92 10.24 17.26
N PHE A 28 -24.83 9.32 17.57
CA PHE A 28 -26.26 9.61 17.67
C PHE A 28 -26.56 10.67 18.73
N LYS A 29 -26.01 10.50 19.93
CA LYS A 29 -26.23 11.43 21.05
C LYS A 29 -25.75 12.84 20.70
N TYR A 30 -24.59 12.97 20.07
CA TYR A 30 -24.03 14.26 19.67
C TYR A 30 -24.81 14.89 18.52
N CYS A 31 -25.05 14.15 17.43
CA CYS A 31 -25.73 14.69 16.24
C CYS A 31 -27.23 14.97 16.45
N THR A 32 -27.79 14.61 17.61
CA THR A 32 -29.17 14.96 17.98
C THR A 32 -29.27 16.25 18.82
N THR A 33 -28.15 16.80 19.30
CA THR A 33 -28.11 18.13 19.94
C THR A 33 -28.20 19.25 18.89
N PRO A 34 -28.59 20.49 19.28
CA PRO A 34 -28.58 21.63 18.36
C PRO A 34 -27.20 21.87 17.73
N GLU A 35 -26.14 21.85 18.55
CA GLU A 35 -24.75 22.06 18.11
C GLU A 35 -24.30 20.97 17.13
N GLY A 36 -24.54 19.70 17.46
CA GLY A 36 -24.15 18.58 16.60
C GLY A 36 -24.92 18.55 15.29
N LYS A 37 -26.20 18.96 15.28
CA LYS A 37 -26.99 19.09 14.04
C LYS A 37 -26.41 20.15 13.11
N ASP A 38 -26.06 21.31 13.65
CA ASP A 38 -25.51 22.41 12.86
C ASP A 38 -24.14 22.04 12.27
N GLU A 39 -23.27 21.41 13.05
CA GLU A 39 -21.97 20.94 12.58
C GLU A 39 -22.10 19.83 11.53
N PHE A 40 -22.98 18.85 11.76
CA PHE A 40 -23.25 17.77 10.80
C PHE A 40 -23.78 18.31 9.47
N GLN A 41 -24.71 19.27 9.52
CA GLN A 41 -25.27 19.88 8.31
C GLN A 41 -24.22 20.65 7.50
N LYS A 42 -23.36 21.42 8.18
CA LYS A 42 -22.23 22.09 7.53
C LYS A 42 -21.28 21.09 6.89
N TRP A 43 -20.93 20.03 7.61
CA TRP A 43 -20.06 18.97 7.10
C TRP A 43 -20.62 18.31 5.83
N ILE A 44 -21.92 17.96 5.79
CA ILE A 44 -22.51 17.37 4.57
C ILE A 44 -22.44 18.32 3.38
N VAL A 45 -22.73 19.60 3.57
CA VAL A 45 -22.66 20.60 2.49
C VAL A 45 -21.22 20.76 1.97
N ASP A 46 -20.25 20.78 2.88
CA ASP A 46 -18.82 20.86 2.51
C ASP A 46 -18.36 19.62 1.75
N GLN A 47 -18.84 18.43 2.09
CA GLN A 47 -18.47 17.18 1.41
C GLN A 47 -19.13 17.00 0.04
N TYR A 48 -20.41 17.34 -0.09
CA TYR A 48 -21.22 16.95 -1.26
C TYR A 48 -21.70 18.14 -2.10
N SER A 49 -21.19 19.35 -1.86
CA SER A 49 -21.75 20.62 -2.35
C SER A 49 -23.13 20.94 -1.75
N GLU A 50 -23.53 22.21 -1.82
CA GLU A 50 -24.80 22.67 -1.26
C GLU A 50 -26.01 21.91 -1.82
N LYS A 51 -26.10 21.75 -3.15
CA LYS A 51 -27.25 21.09 -3.78
C LYS A 51 -27.32 19.60 -3.42
N ALA A 52 -26.24 18.85 -3.60
CA ALA A 52 -26.25 17.41 -3.36
C ALA A 52 -26.25 17.09 -1.85
N GLY A 53 -25.60 17.90 -1.03
CA GLY A 53 -25.63 17.80 0.43
C GLY A 53 -27.04 18.00 0.99
N ASN A 54 -27.76 19.03 0.55
CA ASN A 54 -29.16 19.25 0.94
C ASN A 54 -30.08 18.10 0.49
N GLU A 55 -29.85 17.55 -0.70
CA GLU A 55 -30.58 16.37 -1.16
C GLU A 55 -30.29 15.13 -0.30
N LYS A 56 -29.03 14.92 0.11
CA LYS A 56 -28.61 13.80 0.98
C LYS A 56 -29.24 13.93 2.38
N LEU A 57 -29.24 15.13 2.96
CA LEU A 57 -29.90 15.43 4.25
C LEU A 57 -31.41 15.19 4.21
N LYS A 58 -32.06 15.49 3.09
CA LYS A 58 -33.49 15.20 2.91
C LYS A 58 -33.72 13.70 2.84
N LYS A 59 -33.01 13.01 1.94
CA LYS A 59 -33.17 11.57 1.69
C LYS A 59 -32.85 10.72 2.91
N CYS A 60 -31.86 11.10 3.72
CA CYS A 60 -31.48 10.30 4.89
C CYS A 60 -32.57 10.27 5.97
N LYS A 61 -33.50 11.24 5.97
CA LYS A 61 -34.64 11.29 6.90
C LYS A 61 -35.87 10.54 6.38
N GLU A 62 -35.89 10.16 5.11
CA GLU A 62 -36.98 9.40 4.52
C GLU A 62 -36.89 7.93 4.98
N PRO A 63 -38.01 7.27 5.31
CA PRO A 63 -37.99 5.86 5.68
C PRO A 63 -37.50 5.04 4.47
N PRO A 64 -36.55 4.10 4.68
CA PRO A 64 -36.04 3.30 3.58
C PRO A 64 -37.16 2.43 2.99
N PRO A 65 -37.14 2.15 1.68
CA PRO A 65 -38.11 1.23 1.09
C PRO A 65 -38.00 -0.15 1.76
N PRO A 66 -39.14 -0.86 1.93
CA PRO A 66 -39.13 -2.17 2.56
C PRO A 66 -38.27 -3.13 1.74
N ARG A 67 -37.14 -3.57 2.33
CA ARG A 67 -36.24 -4.58 1.77
C ARG A 67 -36.22 -5.81 2.66
N LYS A 68 -36.01 -6.98 2.06
CA LYS A 68 -35.79 -8.20 2.85
C LYS A 68 -34.41 -8.14 3.50
N LEU A 69 -34.27 -8.66 4.72
CA LEU A 69 -32.97 -8.79 5.39
C LEU A 69 -31.92 -9.49 4.49
N SER A 70 -32.33 -10.44 3.66
CA SER A 70 -31.46 -11.15 2.71
C SER A 70 -30.88 -10.25 1.61
N GLU A 71 -31.51 -9.12 1.32
CA GLU A 71 -31.09 -8.16 0.27
C GLU A 71 -30.15 -7.09 0.82
N MET A 72 -29.96 -7.05 2.14
CA MET A 72 -29.12 -6.06 2.83
C MET A 72 -27.74 -6.63 3.12
N ASN A 73 -26.71 -5.81 2.95
CA ASN A 73 -25.35 -6.14 3.39
C ASN A 73 -25.20 -6.03 4.92
N ASN A 74 -24.06 -6.43 5.47
CA ASN A 74 -23.83 -6.46 6.93
C ASN A 74 -23.91 -5.07 7.58
N GLU A 75 -23.42 -4.04 6.88
CA GLU A 75 -23.42 -2.66 7.37
C GLU A 75 -24.85 -2.09 7.41
N GLU A 76 -25.62 -2.26 6.34
CA GLU A 76 -27.03 -1.86 6.27
C GLU A 76 -27.84 -2.51 7.39
N ARG A 77 -27.63 -3.81 7.64
CA ARG A 77 -28.29 -4.53 8.76
C ARG A 77 -27.87 -3.98 10.12
N THR A 78 -26.60 -3.62 10.27
CA THR A 78 -26.04 -3.06 11.50
C THR A 78 -26.72 -1.74 11.83
N PHE A 79 -26.72 -0.79 10.89
CA PHE A 79 -27.33 0.52 11.09
C PHE A 79 -28.85 0.45 11.19
N GLN A 80 -29.52 -0.49 10.51
CA GLN A 80 -30.95 -0.68 10.70
C GLN A 80 -31.31 -1.12 12.12
N ARG A 81 -30.56 -2.08 12.68
CA ARG A 81 -30.74 -2.54 14.06
C ARG A 81 -30.42 -1.44 15.06
N ALA A 82 -29.29 -0.75 14.87
CA ALA A 82 -28.86 0.32 15.76
C ALA A 82 -29.85 1.50 15.76
N ALA A 83 -30.30 1.96 14.60
CA ALA A 83 -31.25 3.07 14.49
C ALA A 83 -32.62 2.73 15.11
N SER A 84 -33.13 1.52 14.89
CA SER A 84 -34.37 1.06 15.52
C SER A 84 -34.26 0.98 17.04
N ASP A 85 -33.15 0.44 17.55
CA ASP A 85 -32.90 0.29 18.98
C ASP A 85 -32.73 1.66 19.66
N LEU A 86 -31.89 2.54 19.09
CA LEU A 86 -31.67 3.90 19.61
C LEU A 86 -32.94 4.77 19.56
N SER A 87 -33.72 4.69 18.49
CA SER A 87 -34.99 5.41 18.39
C SER A 87 -35.99 4.95 19.46
N THR A 88 -36.01 3.65 19.77
CA THR A 88 -36.85 3.08 20.83
C THR A 88 -36.35 3.51 22.21
N LEU A 89 -35.05 3.47 22.44
CA LEU A 89 -34.43 3.78 23.72
C LEU A 89 -34.54 5.26 24.09
N THR A 90 -34.44 6.15 23.10
CA THR A 90 -34.35 7.61 23.32
C THR A 90 -35.61 8.37 22.94
N SER A 91 -36.57 7.72 22.27
CA SER A 91 -37.75 8.35 21.67
C SER A 91 -37.44 9.40 20.60
N VAL A 92 -36.19 9.53 20.18
CA VAL A 92 -35.76 10.39 19.07
C VAL A 92 -35.69 9.54 17.80
N GLN A 93 -36.60 9.80 16.86
CA GLN A 93 -36.61 9.11 15.57
C GLN A 93 -35.33 9.37 14.79
N CYS A 94 -34.68 8.30 14.33
CA CYS A 94 -33.55 8.37 13.41
C CYS A 94 -33.60 7.22 12.43
N GLN A 95 -33.41 7.54 11.16
CA GLN A 95 -33.39 6.53 10.11
C GLN A 95 -32.01 5.86 10.02
N PRO A 96 -31.92 4.62 9.49
CA PRO A 96 -30.66 3.90 9.38
C PRO A 96 -29.58 4.66 8.60
N GLU A 97 -29.97 5.33 7.52
CA GLU A 97 -29.05 6.11 6.68
C GLU A 97 -28.60 7.40 7.37
N GLU A 98 -29.48 8.05 8.13
CA GLU A 98 -29.12 9.20 8.96
C GLU A 98 -28.11 8.81 10.04
N LEU A 99 -28.33 7.69 10.73
CA LEU A 99 -27.39 7.18 11.73
C LEU A 99 -26.03 6.80 11.11
N ARG A 100 -26.04 6.21 9.90
CA ARG A 100 -24.83 5.91 9.15
C ARG A 100 -24.02 7.18 8.88
N LEU A 101 -24.69 8.25 8.42
CA LEU A 101 -24.06 9.54 8.17
C LEU A 101 -23.58 10.23 9.46
N TYR A 102 -24.30 10.11 10.58
CA TYR A 102 -23.81 10.58 11.89
C TYR A 102 -22.50 9.89 12.28
N HIS A 103 -22.44 8.57 12.11
CA HIS A 103 -21.23 7.80 12.42
C HIS A 103 -20.06 8.19 11.50
N GLU A 104 -20.33 8.36 10.21
CA GLU A 104 -19.34 8.81 9.21
C GLU A 104 -18.79 10.21 9.53
N PHE A 105 -19.67 11.15 9.85
CA PHE A 105 -19.31 12.50 10.33
C PHE A 105 -18.39 12.42 11.55
N SER A 106 -18.78 11.66 12.57
CA SER A 106 -17.98 11.47 13.79
C SER A 106 -16.62 10.80 13.50
N GLN A 107 -16.57 9.87 12.56
CA GLN A 107 -15.34 9.20 12.15
C GLN A 107 -14.33 10.16 11.49
N LEU A 108 -14.81 11.04 10.63
CA LEU A 108 -13.99 11.98 9.86
C LEU A 108 -13.58 13.21 10.69
N THR A 109 -14.49 13.72 11.51
CA THR A 109 -14.23 14.89 12.38
C THR A 109 -13.58 14.51 13.72
N LYS A 110 -13.51 13.20 14.03
CA LYS A 110 -13.10 12.68 15.35
C LYS A 110 -13.98 13.17 16.50
N THR A 111 -15.18 13.68 16.21
CA THR A 111 -16.17 14.04 17.23
C THR A 111 -16.83 12.79 17.79
N ALA A 112 -17.28 12.87 19.05
CA ALA A 112 -18.01 11.80 19.73
C ALA A 112 -17.31 10.42 19.79
N MET A 113 -15.99 10.36 19.51
CA MET A 113 -15.23 9.11 19.52
C MET A 113 -14.97 8.66 20.97
N PRO A 114 -15.29 7.41 21.35
CA PRO A 114 -15.02 6.92 22.69
C PRO A 114 -13.51 6.81 22.98
N PRO A 115 -13.07 6.97 24.24
CA PRO A 115 -11.66 6.89 24.60
C PRO A 115 -11.06 5.52 24.27
N ARG A 116 -9.85 5.52 23.71
CA ARG A 116 -9.09 4.31 23.39
C ARG A 116 -8.27 3.86 24.59
N LEU A 117 -8.87 3.05 25.47
CA LEU A 117 -8.23 2.62 26.72
C LEU A 117 -7.32 1.40 26.54
N LYS A 118 -7.53 0.59 25.50
CA LYS A 118 -6.72 -0.62 25.27
C LYS A 118 -5.32 -0.25 24.76
N ALA A 119 -4.32 -1.05 25.14
CA ALA A 119 -2.95 -0.87 24.68
C ALA A 119 -2.86 -0.87 23.15
N ALA A 120 -1.90 -0.13 22.60
CA ALA A 120 -1.67 -0.14 21.18
C ALA A 120 -1.18 -1.54 20.75
N PRO A 121 -1.65 -2.07 19.60
CA PRO A 121 -1.07 -3.26 19.02
C PRO A 121 0.44 -3.04 18.81
N ALA A 122 1.28 -4.00 19.18
CA ALA A 122 2.70 -4.02 18.86
C ALA A 122 2.97 -5.03 17.74
N ARG A 123 3.87 -4.73 16.80
CA ARG A 123 4.24 -5.63 15.70
C ARG A 123 4.98 -6.85 16.25
N ARG A 124 4.66 -8.04 15.74
CA ARG A 124 5.37 -9.29 16.13
C ARG A 124 6.58 -9.51 15.23
N ARG A 125 7.62 -10.15 15.76
CA ARG A 125 8.80 -10.54 14.97
C ARG A 125 8.39 -11.48 13.83
N GLY A 126 8.87 -11.22 12.62
CA GLY A 126 8.55 -12.04 11.44
C GLY A 126 7.10 -11.90 10.94
N GLU A 127 6.31 -11.01 11.52
CA GLU A 127 4.94 -10.76 11.05
C GLU A 127 4.95 -10.03 9.70
N THR A 128 4.26 -10.62 8.72
CA THR A 128 4.04 -10.00 7.41
C THR A 128 3.34 -8.65 7.60
N SER A 129 3.62 -7.67 6.73
CA SER A 129 2.96 -6.37 6.80
C SER A 129 1.45 -6.51 6.64
N GLU A 130 0.97 -7.44 5.80
CA GLU A 130 -0.45 -7.74 5.67
C GLU A 130 -1.07 -8.22 7.01
N ALA A 131 -0.41 -9.16 7.71
CA ALA A 131 -0.86 -9.64 9.01
C ALA A 131 -0.81 -8.55 10.09
N TRP A 132 0.26 -7.75 10.09
CA TRP A 132 0.41 -6.60 10.97
C TRP A 132 -0.70 -5.57 10.74
N LEU A 133 -0.92 -5.13 9.51
CA LEU A 133 -1.96 -4.16 9.15
C LEU A 133 -3.34 -4.68 9.57
N SER A 134 -3.67 -5.93 9.23
CA SER A 134 -4.93 -6.56 9.62
C SER A 134 -5.15 -6.55 11.15
N ARG A 135 -4.18 -7.05 11.93
CA ARG A 135 -4.28 -7.11 13.40
C ARG A 135 -4.25 -5.74 14.06
N ARG A 136 -3.43 -4.82 13.57
CA ARG A 136 -3.37 -3.44 14.03
C ARG A 136 -4.74 -2.78 13.89
N ASN A 137 -5.33 -2.88 12.71
CA ASN A 137 -6.61 -2.26 12.39
C ASN A 137 -7.76 -2.90 13.17
N GLU A 138 -7.76 -4.23 13.34
CA GLU A 138 -8.69 -4.93 14.22
C GLU A 138 -8.56 -4.45 15.68
N GLY A 139 -7.33 -4.29 16.17
CA GLY A 139 -7.07 -3.75 17.51
C GLY A 139 -7.62 -2.34 17.68
N ILE A 140 -7.40 -1.48 16.69
CA ILE A 140 -7.95 -0.11 16.64
C ILE A 140 -9.49 -0.15 16.58
N ALA A 141 -10.10 -0.97 15.73
CA ALA A 141 -11.56 -1.12 15.65
C ALA A 141 -12.19 -1.65 16.96
N LYS A 142 -11.39 -2.30 17.81
CA LYS A 142 -11.76 -2.80 19.14
C LYS A 142 -11.47 -1.82 20.28
N GLY A 143 -11.11 -0.56 19.99
CA GLY A 143 -10.81 0.48 20.98
C GLY A 143 -9.36 0.52 21.46
N GLY A 144 -8.43 -0.13 20.72
CA GLY A 144 -6.99 0.01 20.92
C GLY A 144 -6.48 1.39 20.55
N ARG A 145 -5.46 1.87 21.27
CA ARG A 145 -4.69 3.06 20.89
C ARG A 145 -3.98 2.83 19.55
N SER A 146 -3.75 3.90 18.79
CA SER A 146 -2.88 3.85 17.61
C SER A 146 -1.45 3.52 18.05
N PRO A 147 -0.73 2.65 17.33
CA PRO A 147 0.71 2.47 17.53
C PRO A 147 1.47 3.78 17.37
N GLU A 148 2.55 3.93 18.14
CA GLU A 148 3.51 5.01 17.95
C GLU A 148 4.26 4.86 16.62
N LEU A 149 4.82 5.97 16.12
CA LEU A 149 5.72 5.97 14.96
C LEU A 149 6.84 4.92 15.12
N ASP A 150 6.83 3.93 14.23
CA ASP A 150 7.96 3.03 14.03
C ASP A 150 8.97 3.67 13.06
N TRP A 151 9.91 4.44 13.64
CA TRP A 151 10.91 5.18 12.88
C TRP A 151 11.80 4.26 12.03
N GLN A 152 12.19 3.09 12.56
CA GLN A 152 13.06 2.14 11.86
C GLN A 152 12.33 1.54 10.66
N LEU A 153 11.05 1.19 10.82
CA LEU A 153 10.22 0.73 9.72
C LEU A 153 10.09 1.77 8.62
N CYS A 154 9.77 3.03 8.95
CA CYS A 154 9.64 4.08 7.95
C CYS A 154 10.96 4.36 7.22
N ARG A 155 12.09 4.35 7.94
CA ARG A 155 13.43 4.44 7.32
C ARG A 155 13.70 3.25 6.38
N ALA A 156 13.40 2.03 6.84
CA ALA A 156 13.60 0.82 6.05
C ALA A 156 12.80 0.85 4.75
N ILE A 157 11.51 1.22 4.83
CA ILE A 157 10.64 1.41 3.65
C ILE A 157 11.22 2.45 2.71
N ALA A 158 11.55 3.64 3.20
CA ALA A 158 12.00 4.73 2.34
C ALA A 158 13.27 4.36 1.55
N ILE A 159 14.22 3.69 2.21
CA ILE A 159 15.46 3.22 1.60
C ILE A 159 15.20 2.11 0.57
N SER A 160 14.48 1.06 0.96
CA SER A 160 14.29 -0.11 0.10
C SER A 160 13.46 0.22 -1.14
N GLU A 161 12.48 1.10 -1.00
CA GLU A 161 11.62 1.55 -2.09
C GLU A 161 12.32 2.52 -3.03
N LEU A 162 13.17 3.43 -2.53
CA LEU A 162 14.01 4.26 -3.41
C LEU A 162 14.91 3.39 -4.29
N ASP A 163 15.58 2.40 -3.68
CA ASP A 163 16.48 1.51 -4.41
C ASP A 163 15.70 0.67 -5.43
N ARG A 164 14.50 0.18 -5.07
CA ARG A 164 13.63 -0.57 -5.99
C ARG A 164 13.23 0.28 -7.19
N VAL A 165 12.76 1.51 -6.96
CA VAL A 165 12.32 2.42 -8.03
C VAL A 165 13.47 2.78 -8.97
N ARG A 166 14.68 2.99 -8.43
CA ARG A 166 15.89 3.22 -9.24
C ARG A 166 16.23 2.01 -10.10
N ASP A 167 16.17 0.81 -9.52
CA ASP A 167 16.43 -0.43 -10.26
C ASP A 167 15.43 -0.66 -11.38
N GLU A 168 14.15 -0.45 -11.12
CA GLU A 168 13.10 -0.54 -12.13
C GLU A 168 13.31 0.49 -13.24
N SER A 169 13.66 1.73 -12.88
CA SER A 169 13.96 2.81 -13.85
C SER A 169 15.15 2.48 -14.76
N VAL A 170 16.18 1.83 -14.22
CA VAL A 170 17.35 1.37 -14.99
C VAL A 170 16.99 0.16 -15.85
N ALA A 171 16.21 -0.78 -15.30
CA ALA A 171 15.79 -1.97 -16.02
C ALA A 171 14.94 -1.62 -17.24
N LEU A 172 13.95 -0.73 -17.09
CA LEU A 172 13.09 -0.26 -18.18
C LEU A 172 13.88 0.43 -19.31
N ARG A 173 15.06 0.99 -19.05
CA ARG A 173 15.92 1.64 -20.06
C ARG A 173 16.87 0.68 -20.77
N ALA A 174 17.15 -0.46 -20.16
CA ALA A 174 18.18 -1.38 -20.63
C ALA A 174 17.61 -2.77 -20.98
N ASP A 175 16.29 -2.90 -21.02
CA ASP A 175 15.58 -4.15 -21.26
C ASP A 175 14.29 -3.86 -22.03
N VAL A 176 14.36 -4.06 -23.34
CA VAL A 176 13.24 -3.76 -24.24
C VAL A 176 12.04 -4.65 -23.98
N GLU A 177 12.23 -5.91 -23.57
CA GLU A 177 11.12 -6.83 -23.27
C GLU A 177 10.39 -6.40 -22.00
N LEU A 178 11.13 -6.05 -20.95
CA LEU A 178 10.53 -5.51 -19.73
C LEU A 178 9.77 -4.21 -20.02
N PHE A 179 10.38 -3.30 -20.79
CA PHE A 179 9.78 -2.03 -21.19
C PHE A 179 8.46 -2.23 -21.93
N THR A 180 8.44 -3.06 -22.98
CA THR A 180 7.25 -3.28 -23.81
C THR A 180 6.17 -4.04 -23.04
N ARG A 181 6.53 -5.03 -22.23
CA ARG A 181 5.59 -5.76 -21.36
C ARG A 181 4.87 -4.82 -20.39
N LYS A 182 5.61 -3.93 -19.71
CA LYS A 182 5.01 -2.95 -18.78
C LYS A 182 4.13 -1.94 -19.50
N LEU A 183 4.53 -1.51 -20.69
CA LEU A 183 3.76 -0.61 -21.55
C LEU A 183 2.40 -1.20 -21.92
N PHE A 184 2.37 -2.43 -22.42
CA PHE A 184 1.12 -3.12 -22.79
C PHE A 184 0.22 -3.42 -21.61
N ALA A 185 0.79 -3.95 -20.52
CA ALA A 185 0.01 -4.26 -19.31
C ALA A 185 -0.70 -3.02 -18.76
N ARG A 186 -0.07 -1.85 -18.85
CA ARG A 186 -0.70 -0.59 -18.46
C ARG A 186 -1.76 -0.14 -19.47
N GLN A 187 -1.49 -0.26 -20.77
CA GLN A 187 -2.39 0.17 -21.86
C GLN A 187 -3.82 -0.36 -21.68
N GLU A 188 -3.98 -1.63 -21.36
CA GLU A 188 -5.28 -2.28 -21.21
C GLU A 188 -6.15 -1.58 -20.14
N SER A 189 -5.53 -1.28 -19.00
CA SER A 189 -6.21 -0.70 -17.83
C SER A 189 -6.50 0.80 -17.91
N ILE A 190 -6.02 1.51 -18.93
CA ILE A 190 -6.22 2.97 -19.02
C ILE A 190 -7.66 3.31 -19.42
N ILE A 191 -8.20 4.40 -18.87
CA ILE A 191 -9.45 5.02 -19.32
C ILE A 191 -9.10 6.23 -20.19
N ALA A 192 -9.27 6.10 -21.51
CA ALA A 192 -8.91 7.12 -22.50
C ALA A 192 -9.91 8.30 -22.52
N SER A 193 -9.46 9.49 -22.94
CA SER A 193 -10.35 10.66 -23.04
C SER A 193 -11.28 10.61 -24.26
N PRO A 194 -12.42 11.30 -24.23
CA PRO A 194 -13.32 11.40 -25.39
C PRO A 194 -12.64 11.97 -26.64
N GLU A 195 -11.74 12.94 -26.47
CA GLU A 195 -10.92 13.51 -27.56
C GLU A 195 -10.05 12.42 -28.19
N THR A 196 -9.37 11.62 -27.36
CA THR A 196 -8.57 10.49 -27.82
C THR A 196 -9.41 9.46 -28.56
N LEU A 197 -10.60 9.10 -28.04
CA LEU A 197 -11.52 8.17 -28.69
C LEU A 197 -12.02 8.68 -30.06
N ARG A 198 -12.22 10.00 -30.21
CA ARG A 198 -12.58 10.61 -31.51
C ARG A 198 -11.42 10.58 -32.50
N SER A 199 -10.19 10.81 -32.05
CA SER A 199 -8.99 10.67 -32.90
C SER A 199 -8.72 9.20 -33.32
N ILE A 200 -9.11 8.23 -32.49
CA ILE A 200 -8.97 6.78 -32.77
C ILE A 200 -9.83 6.33 -33.96
N GLN A 201 -10.99 6.94 -34.20
CA GLN A 201 -11.86 6.54 -35.33
C GLN A 201 -11.32 6.96 -36.71
N ALA A 202 -10.29 7.82 -36.77
CA ALA A 202 -9.72 8.35 -38.02
C ALA A 202 -8.44 7.62 -38.51
N VAL A 203 -7.80 6.77 -37.69
CA VAL A 203 -6.54 6.10 -38.02
C VAL A 203 -6.51 4.69 -37.40
N THR A 204 -6.38 3.64 -38.22
CA THR A 204 -6.15 2.28 -37.73
C THR A 204 -4.76 2.17 -37.07
N ALA A 205 -4.76 1.85 -35.78
CA ALA A 205 -3.76 1.09 -35.02
C ALA A 205 -2.71 1.74 -34.09
N PRO A 206 -2.37 3.05 -34.05
CA PRO A 206 -1.42 3.49 -33.00
C PRO A 206 -1.72 4.85 -32.37
N LEU A 207 -2.74 4.97 -31.50
CA LEU A 207 -2.98 6.19 -30.69
C LEU A 207 -3.31 5.92 -29.21
N PHE A 208 -2.92 4.75 -28.68
CA PHE A 208 -3.05 4.40 -27.26
C PHE A 208 -1.84 4.86 -26.41
N MET A 209 -0.77 5.33 -27.06
CA MET A 209 0.51 5.71 -26.46
C MET A 209 0.51 7.11 -25.80
N PHE A 210 -0.55 7.90 -25.90
CA PHE A 210 -0.64 9.19 -25.19
C PHE A 210 -0.72 9.02 -23.66
N HIS A 211 -1.04 7.82 -23.16
CA HIS A 211 -1.28 7.56 -21.73
C HIS A 211 -0.23 6.62 -21.08
N SER A 212 0.75 6.13 -21.85
CA SER A 212 1.98 5.51 -21.31
C SER A 212 2.81 6.49 -20.45
N ILE A 213 2.48 7.78 -20.54
CA ILE A 213 2.91 8.86 -19.65
C ILE A 213 2.54 8.53 -18.19
N GLU A 214 1.34 7.99 -17.90
CA GLU A 214 0.92 7.74 -16.50
C GLU A 214 1.78 6.67 -15.79
N GLY A 215 2.26 5.63 -16.49
CA GLY A 215 3.13 4.60 -15.90
C GLY A 215 4.49 5.16 -15.48
N HIS A 216 5.09 6.01 -16.31
CA HIS A 216 6.34 6.71 -15.98
C HIS A 216 6.12 7.79 -14.91
N ASN A 217 4.92 8.38 -14.84
CA ASN A 217 4.58 9.36 -13.80
C ASN A 217 4.68 8.74 -12.42
N VAL A 218 4.02 7.60 -12.20
CA VAL A 218 4.03 6.99 -10.87
C VAL A 218 5.44 6.56 -10.47
N LEU A 219 6.26 6.08 -11.41
CA LEU A 219 7.66 5.75 -11.13
C LEU A 219 8.50 6.99 -10.77
N GLN A 220 8.35 8.09 -11.51
CA GLN A 220 9.02 9.37 -11.21
C GLN A 220 8.55 9.96 -9.87
N LEU A 221 7.25 9.87 -9.59
CA LEU A 221 6.65 10.31 -8.33
C LEU A 221 7.13 9.46 -7.16
N ALA A 222 7.20 8.15 -7.33
CA ALA A 222 7.76 7.23 -6.35
C ALA A 222 9.24 7.58 -6.10
N HIS A 223 10.03 7.86 -7.15
CA HIS A 223 11.41 8.30 -6.97
C HIS A 223 11.48 9.60 -6.17
N SER A 224 10.66 10.60 -6.50
CA SER A 224 10.64 11.88 -5.78
C SER A 224 10.23 11.73 -4.32
N ALA A 225 9.17 10.98 -4.04
CA ALA A 225 8.70 10.75 -2.68
C ALA A 225 9.72 9.96 -1.85
N TRP A 226 10.22 8.84 -2.37
CA TRP A 226 11.14 7.97 -1.64
C TRP A 226 12.55 8.56 -1.56
N SER A 227 13.02 9.33 -2.53
CA SER A 227 14.31 10.02 -2.43
C SER A 227 14.31 11.08 -1.33
N GLN A 228 13.22 11.84 -1.23
CA GLN A 228 13.04 12.83 -0.17
C GLN A 228 12.91 12.16 1.20
N ALA A 229 12.12 11.10 1.31
CA ALA A 229 11.96 10.34 2.55
C ALA A 229 13.28 9.68 2.97
N ALA A 230 13.97 8.96 2.08
CA ALA A 230 15.22 8.26 2.39
C ALA A 230 16.31 9.26 2.81
N SER A 231 16.49 10.35 2.05
CA SER A 231 17.45 11.39 2.42
C SER A 231 17.14 12.03 3.78
N LEU A 232 15.86 12.25 4.07
CA LEU A 232 15.42 12.74 5.38
C LEU A 232 15.76 11.75 6.49
N PHE A 233 15.39 10.48 6.35
CA PHE A 233 15.64 9.48 7.39
C PHE A 233 17.11 9.18 7.60
N GLU A 234 17.96 9.23 6.56
CA GLU A 234 19.42 9.11 6.72
C GLU A 234 20.00 10.30 7.50
N ASP A 235 19.63 11.54 7.15
CA ASP A 235 20.09 12.73 7.91
C ASP A 235 19.57 12.73 9.36
N LEU A 236 18.34 12.26 9.60
CA LEU A 236 17.82 12.06 10.95
C LEU A 236 18.62 10.99 11.71
N ALA A 237 19.03 9.90 11.04
CA ALA A 237 19.85 8.84 11.61
C ALA A 237 21.23 9.38 12.03
N GLU A 238 21.88 10.13 11.14
CA GLU A 238 23.19 10.77 11.38
C GLU A 238 23.15 11.74 12.57
N LYS A 239 22.01 12.42 12.78
CA LYS A 239 21.78 13.33 13.91
C LYS A 239 21.31 12.62 15.19
N GLY A 240 21.14 11.30 15.19
CA GLY A 240 20.59 10.54 16.32
C GLY A 240 19.12 10.84 16.62
N LEU A 241 18.37 11.42 15.67
CA LEU A 241 16.96 11.78 15.80
C LEU A 241 16.07 10.59 15.40
N THR A 242 16.19 9.49 16.14
CA THR A 242 15.58 8.19 15.79
C THR A 242 14.33 7.85 16.61
N THR A 243 13.93 8.73 17.52
CA THR A 243 12.72 8.54 18.34
C THR A 243 11.69 9.65 18.06
N PRO A 244 10.39 9.35 18.24
CA PRO A 244 9.32 10.36 18.08
C PRO A 244 9.55 11.62 18.91
N ARG A 245 9.93 11.47 20.19
CA ARG A 245 10.17 12.60 21.10
C ARG A 245 11.38 13.44 20.71
N SER A 246 12.48 12.80 20.30
CA SER A 246 13.67 13.54 19.84
C SER A 246 13.36 14.31 18.57
N LEU A 247 12.60 13.70 17.65
CA LEU A 247 12.18 14.35 16.41
C LEU A 247 11.24 15.52 16.68
N GLU A 248 10.28 15.35 17.60
CA GLU A 248 9.34 16.39 18.02
C GLU A 248 10.04 17.62 18.58
N ARG A 249 10.97 17.41 19.52
CA ARG A 249 11.76 18.49 20.08
C ARG A 249 12.62 19.18 19.02
N ALA A 250 13.14 18.43 18.05
CA ALA A 250 14.01 18.97 17.01
C ALA A 250 13.24 19.85 16.02
N TYR A 251 12.13 19.38 15.45
CA TYR A 251 11.38 20.15 14.45
C TYR A 251 10.72 21.39 15.03
N LYS A 252 10.37 21.39 16.33
CA LYS A 252 9.82 22.59 17.01
C LYS A 252 10.87 23.68 17.25
N LYS A 253 12.16 23.34 17.16
CA LYS A 253 13.29 24.27 17.36
C LYS A 253 13.92 24.72 16.04
N ASP A 254 13.85 23.89 15.01
CA ASP A 254 14.45 24.13 13.70
C ASP A 254 13.37 24.14 12.60
N ASP A 255 12.99 25.35 12.17
CA ASP A 255 12.01 25.55 11.11
C ASP A 255 12.43 24.89 9.79
N LYS A 256 13.73 24.83 9.48
CA LYS A 256 14.21 24.17 8.25
C LYS A 256 13.95 22.67 8.31
N LEU A 257 14.15 22.06 9.47
CA LEU A 257 13.81 20.65 9.68
C LEU A 257 12.30 20.42 9.60
N PHE A 258 11.48 21.29 10.19
CA PHE A 258 10.03 21.22 10.09
C PHE A 258 9.55 21.24 8.62
N TRP A 259 10.00 22.22 7.83
CA TRP A 259 9.59 22.32 6.42
C TRP A 259 10.08 21.14 5.59
N ARG A 260 11.27 20.59 5.88
CA ARG A 260 11.79 19.39 5.21
C ARG A 260 10.98 18.13 5.55
N LEU A 261 10.57 17.97 6.81
CA LEU A 261 9.65 16.90 7.24
C LEU A 261 8.32 17.02 6.50
N LEU A 262 7.72 18.22 6.53
CA LEU A 262 6.43 18.47 5.90
C LEU A 262 6.49 18.17 4.39
N ARG A 263 7.53 18.64 3.69
CA ARG A 263 7.73 18.39 2.26
C ARG A 263 7.87 16.90 1.94
N ALA A 264 8.65 16.15 2.72
CA ALA A 264 8.80 14.71 2.50
C ALA A 264 7.48 13.96 2.74
N PHE A 265 6.73 14.34 3.79
CA PHE A 265 5.46 13.68 4.12
C PHE A 265 4.39 13.97 3.08
N THR A 266 4.24 15.22 2.64
CA THR A 266 3.27 15.58 1.62
C THR A 266 3.61 14.94 0.27
N ALA A 267 4.89 14.74 -0.06
CA ALA A 267 5.30 14.01 -1.25
C ALA A 267 4.87 12.53 -1.23
N VAL A 268 5.04 11.82 -0.10
CA VAL A 268 4.59 10.42 0.03
C VAL A 268 3.06 10.32 0.08
N MET A 269 2.37 11.29 0.69
CA MET A 269 0.89 11.32 0.67
C MET A 269 0.32 11.62 -0.70
N GLU A 270 1.02 12.41 -1.50
CA GLU A 270 0.62 12.64 -2.87
C GLU A 270 0.89 11.40 -3.74
N LEU A 271 1.98 10.66 -3.48
CA LEU A 271 2.19 9.33 -4.07
C LEU A 271 1.06 8.36 -3.70
N ASP A 272 0.65 8.30 -2.42
CA ASP A 272 -0.49 7.52 -1.93
C ASP A 272 -1.76 7.78 -2.75
N ARG A 273 -2.08 9.06 -2.97
CA ARG A 273 -3.27 9.48 -3.72
C ARG A 273 -3.21 9.08 -5.20
N GLN A 274 -2.04 9.23 -5.83
CA GLN A 274 -1.85 8.88 -7.25
C GLN A 274 -1.89 7.35 -7.45
N MET A 275 -1.27 6.61 -6.54
CA MET A 275 -1.28 5.15 -6.56
C MET A 275 -2.67 4.58 -6.35
N PHE A 276 -3.51 5.20 -5.51
CA PHE A 276 -4.91 4.80 -5.35
C PHE A 276 -5.67 4.88 -6.69
N GLY A 277 -5.59 6.02 -7.39
CA GLY A 277 -6.23 6.18 -8.70
C GLY A 277 -5.74 5.16 -9.73
N HIS A 278 -4.46 4.82 -9.71
CA HIS A 278 -3.87 3.77 -10.55
C HIS A 278 -4.38 2.37 -10.17
N ALA A 279 -4.41 2.06 -8.87
CA ALA A 279 -4.93 0.79 -8.37
C ALA A 279 -6.41 0.60 -8.76
N CYS A 280 -7.24 1.64 -8.66
CA CYS A 280 -8.63 1.60 -9.12
C CYS A 280 -8.72 1.27 -10.61
N GLN A 281 -7.91 1.93 -11.46
CA GLN A 281 -7.91 1.66 -12.91
C GLN A 281 -7.52 0.22 -13.26
N ILE A 282 -6.51 -0.34 -12.58
CA ILE A 282 -5.97 -1.68 -12.83
C ILE A 282 -6.90 -2.77 -12.25
N VAL A 283 -7.35 -2.62 -11.01
CA VAL A 283 -8.22 -3.61 -10.36
C VAL A 283 -9.58 -3.67 -11.06
N SER A 284 -10.20 -2.52 -11.35
CA SER A 284 -11.47 -2.47 -12.09
C SER A 284 -11.36 -2.97 -13.54
N HIS A 285 -10.14 -3.13 -14.07
CA HIS A 285 -9.91 -3.71 -15.39
C HIS A 285 -9.66 -5.22 -15.37
N SER A 286 -9.36 -5.80 -14.20
CA SER A 286 -9.09 -7.24 -14.09
C SER A 286 -10.29 -8.03 -14.64
N GLU A 287 -10.01 -9.09 -15.40
CA GLU A 287 -11.02 -9.83 -16.19
C GLU A 287 -12.24 -10.22 -15.35
N TYR A 288 -12.01 -10.72 -14.14
CA TYR A 288 -13.07 -11.08 -13.20
C TYR A 288 -13.90 -9.86 -12.79
N TYR A 289 -13.26 -8.73 -12.42
CA TYR A 289 -13.91 -7.57 -11.81
C TYR A 289 -14.54 -6.59 -12.79
N ARG A 290 -14.04 -6.54 -14.02
CA ARG A 290 -14.45 -5.57 -15.05
C ARG A 290 -15.97 -5.46 -15.26
N PRO A 291 -16.77 -6.54 -15.24
CA PRO A 291 -18.22 -6.46 -15.47
C PRO A 291 -19.01 -5.68 -14.41
N TRP A 292 -18.45 -5.43 -13.22
CA TRP A 292 -19.14 -4.70 -12.15
C TRP A 292 -18.86 -3.19 -12.13
N PHE A 293 -18.01 -2.67 -13.01
CA PHE A 293 -17.63 -1.27 -13.02
C PHE A 293 -18.00 -0.57 -14.32
N LYS A 294 -18.52 0.65 -14.21
CA LYS A 294 -18.58 1.62 -15.31
C LYS A 294 -17.31 2.46 -15.29
N ARG A 295 -16.63 2.53 -16.44
CA ARG A 295 -15.32 3.17 -16.58
C ARG A 295 -15.36 4.15 -17.74
N TYR A 296 -15.20 5.45 -17.47
CA TYR A 296 -15.27 6.50 -18.49
C TYR A 296 -14.46 7.74 -18.08
N ARG A 297 -14.28 8.69 -19.01
CA ARG A 297 -13.53 9.94 -18.77
C ARG A 297 -14.27 11.14 -19.34
N ASP A 298 -14.31 12.23 -18.60
CA ASP A 298 -14.91 13.53 -18.97
C ASP A 298 -13.94 14.70 -18.69
N GLY A 299 -12.64 14.43 -18.86
CA GLY A 299 -11.54 15.27 -18.39
C GLY A 299 -10.85 14.65 -17.17
N ARG A 300 -11.56 13.89 -16.34
CA ARG A 300 -11.01 13.05 -15.27
C ARG A 300 -11.43 11.60 -15.42
N ALA A 301 -10.64 10.67 -14.91
CA ALA A 301 -11.02 9.25 -14.92
C ALA A 301 -12.15 9.03 -13.89
N HIS A 302 -13.20 8.34 -14.31
CA HIS A 302 -14.32 7.93 -13.48
C HIS A 302 -14.44 6.41 -13.47
N ILE A 303 -14.58 5.85 -12.26
CA ILE A 303 -14.80 4.43 -12.00
C ILE A 303 -15.94 4.35 -11.00
N GLU A 304 -17.08 3.88 -11.45
CA GLU A 304 -18.31 3.80 -10.68
C GLU A 304 -18.80 2.35 -10.61
N ILE A 305 -19.52 2.02 -9.55
CA ILE A 305 -20.12 0.69 -9.45
C ILE A 305 -21.30 0.61 -10.42
N ASP A 306 -21.31 -0.39 -11.31
CA ASP A 306 -22.47 -0.68 -12.13
C ASP A 306 -23.57 -1.32 -11.28
N LYS A 307 -24.44 -0.47 -10.71
CA LYS A 307 -25.57 -0.88 -9.87
C LYS A 307 -26.52 -1.85 -10.58
N THR A 308 -26.62 -1.80 -11.91
CA THR A 308 -27.43 -2.76 -12.67
C THR A 308 -26.73 -4.10 -12.73
N ALA A 309 -25.43 -4.13 -13.06
CA ALA A 309 -24.63 -5.35 -13.06
C ALA A 309 -24.56 -6.00 -11.67
N VAL A 310 -24.44 -5.22 -10.60
CA VAL A 310 -24.45 -5.75 -9.22
C VAL A 310 -25.80 -6.36 -8.85
N ARG A 311 -26.92 -5.83 -9.36
CA ARG A 311 -28.26 -6.41 -9.13
C ARG A 311 -28.45 -7.72 -9.88
N THR A 312 -27.94 -7.83 -11.10
CA THR A 312 -28.07 -9.05 -11.92
C THR A 312 -27.02 -10.10 -11.59
N ARG A 313 -25.86 -9.67 -11.10
CA ARG A 313 -24.72 -10.48 -10.71
C ARG A 313 -24.23 -10.00 -9.33
N PRO A 314 -24.88 -10.43 -8.24
CA PRO A 314 -24.46 -10.04 -6.90
C PRO A 314 -23.01 -10.48 -6.62
N PRO A 315 -22.27 -9.77 -5.77
CA PRO A 315 -20.92 -10.16 -5.36
C PRO A 315 -20.93 -11.57 -4.78
N ALA A 316 -19.97 -12.42 -5.18
CA ALA A 316 -20.00 -13.83 -4.82
C ALA A 316 -19.58 -14.07 -3.36
N ASP A 317 -18.70 -13.21 -2.83
CA ASP A 317 -18.15 -13.32 -1.49
C ASP A 317 -17.73 -11.96 -0.89
N SER A 318 -17.16 -11.99 0.31
CA SER A 318 -16.72 -10.81 1.05
C SER A 318 -15.57 -10.06 0.37
N LEU A 319 -14.70 -10.75 -0.39
CA LEU A 319 -13.65 -10.11 -1.15
C LEU A 319 -14.23 -9.30 -2.30
N ASP A 320 -15.22 -9.84 -3.02
CA ASP A 320 -15.88 -9.12 -4.10
C ASP A 320 -16.57 -7.85 -3.57
N HIS A 321 -17.23 -7.95 -2.40
CA HIS A 321 -17.76 -6.77 -1.71
C HIS A 321 -16.69 -5.73 -1.39
N ALA A 322 -15.54 -6.16 -0.83
CA ALA A 322 -14.46 -5.25 -0.49
C ALA A 322 -13.86 -4.58 -1.73
N VAL A 323 -13.73 -5.30 -2.86
CA VAL A 323 -13.24 -4.73 -4.12
C VAL A 323 -14.17 -3.65 -4.65
N LEU A 324 -15.48 -3.92 -4.71
CA LEU A 324 -16.46 -2.92 -5.17
C LEU A 324 -16.47 -1.68 -4.29
N LYS A 325 -16.28 -1.86 -2.98
CA LYS A 325 -16.28 -0.78 -1.98
C LYS A 325 -15.01 0.08 -2.01
N CYS A 326 -13.85 -0.53 -2.30
CA CYS A 326 -12.55 0.14 -2.21
C CYS A 326 -12.05 0.68 -3.56
N PHE A 327 -12.32 0.01 -4.68
CA PHE A 327 -11.76 0.36 -6.00
C PHE A 327 -12.76 1.07 -6.91
N ASN A 328 -13.53 1.98 -6.32
CA ASN A 328 -14.32 2.98 -7.05
C ASN A 328 -13.71 4.37 -6.79
N MET A 329 -14.07 5.33 -7.63
CA MET A 329 -13.66 6.74 -7.48
C MET A 329 -14.83 7.61 -6.96
N GLU A 330 -15.79 7.00 -6.28
CA GLU A 330 -16.92 7.70 -5.68
C GLU A 330 -16.50 8.31 -4.31
N PRO A 331 -17.14 9.41 -3.86
CA PRO A 331 -16.83 10.05 -2.57
C PRO A 331 -16.94 9.12 -1.36
N ASP A 332 -17.77 8.08 -1.49
CA ASP A 332 -18.07 7.11 -0.44
C ASP A 332 -17.09 5.89 -0.47
N SER A 333 -15.95 5.99 -1.17
CA SER A 333 -14.92 4.93 -1.21
C SER A 333 -14.27 4.71 0.16
N TRP A 334 -14.21 3.45 0.60
CA TRP A 334 -13.72 3.06 1.93
C TRP A 334 -12.20 2.78 1.95
N PRO A 335 -11.56 2.80 3.14
CA PRO A 335 -10.12 2.57 3.25
C PRO A 335 -9.74 1.18 2.72
N ILE A 336 -8.74 1.15 1.84
CA ILE A 336 -8.19 -0.07 1.21
C ILE A 336 -7.76 -1.16 2.20
N VAL A 337 -7.61 -0.80 3.47
CA VAL A 337 -7.43 -1.73 4.59
C VAL A 337 -8.46 -2.87 4.59
N GLU A 338 -9.74 -2.58 4.32
CA GLU A 338 -10.79 -3.60 4.30
C GLU A 338 -10.51 -4.63 3.20
N PHE A 339 -10.14 -4.15 2.01
CA PHE A 339 -9.73 -5.00 0.90
C PHE A 339 -8.55 -5.91 1.24
N PHE A 340 -7.47 -5.39 1.83
CA PHE A 340 -6.32 -6.25 2.16
C PHE A 340 -6.66 -7.30 3.23
N GLY A 341 -7.54 -6.97 4.18
CA GLY A 341 -8.06 -7.93 5.15
C GLY A 341 -8.82 -9.09 4.49
N GLU A 342 -9.74 -8.77 3.57
CA GLU A 342 -10.54 -9.77 2.87
C GLU A 342 -9.72 -10.57 1.85
N LEU A 343 -8.77 -9.94 1.16
CA LEU A 343 -7.88 -10.62 0.22
C LEU A 343 -7.09 -11.72 0.92
N ARG A 344 -6.57 -11.44 2.12
CA ARG A 344 -5.89 -12.42 2.97
C ARG A 344 -6.79 -13.58 3.35
N LEU A 345 -7.99 -13.27 3.86
CA LEU A 345 -8.92 -14.29 4.33
C LEU A 345 -9.36 -15.20 3.18
N ALA A 346 -9.61 -14.62 2.01
CA ALA A 346 -10.03 -15.37 0.84
C ALA A 346 -8.90 -16.23 0.27
N THR A 347 -7.69 -15.69 0.11
CA THR A 347 -6.53 -16.46 -0.40
C THR A 347 -6.06 -17.55 0.56
N LYS A 348 -6.22 -17.36 1.88
CA LYS A 348 -5.98 -18.41 2.88
C LYS A 348 -6.98 -19.56 2.78
N ARG A 349 -8.23 -19.27 2.42
CA ARG A 349 -9.30 -20.28 2.25
C ARG A 349 -9.17 -21.00 0.92
N ASP A 350 -8.90 -20.26 -0.15
CA ASP A 350 -8.73 -20.78 -1.51
C ASP A 350 -7.72 -19.93 -2.28
N ALA A 351 -6.56 -20.53 -2.57
CA ALA A 351 -5.49 -19.85 -3.31
C ALA A 351 -5.91 -19.45 -4.73
N ARG A 352 -6.91 -20.11 -5.34
CA ARG A 352 -7.40 -19.80 -6.69
C ARG A 352 -8.10 -18.45 -6.76
N VAL A 353 -8.58 -17.92 -5.64
CA VAL A 353 -9.16 -16.56 -5.57
C VAL A 353 -8.16 -15.51 -6.06
N GLY A 354 -6.86 -15.78 -5.92
CA GLY A 354 -5.84 -14.90 -6.46
C GLY A 354 -5.91 -14.69 -7.98
N GLN A 355 -6.43 -15.65 -8.74
CA GLN A 355 -6.59 -15.55 -10.19
C GLN A 355 -7.63 -14.51 -10.63
N ARG A 356 -8.40 -13.93 -9.68
CA ARG A 356 -9.30 -12.80 -9.96
C ARG A 356 -8.55 -11.50 -10.29
N PHE A 357 -7.27 -11.42 -9.94
CA PHE A 357 -6.42 -10.25 -10.15
C PHE A 357 -5.35 -10.53 -11.21
N SER A 358 -5.10 -9.56 -12.09
CA SER A 358 -4.02 -9.65 -13.06
C SER A 358 -2.63 -9.53 -12.40
N ALA A 359 -1.57 -9.90 -13.10
CA ALA A 359 -0.20 -9.68 -12.62
C ALA A 359 0.07 -8.18 -12.33
N ALA A 360 -0.43 -7.28 -13.18
CA ALA A 360 -0.34 -5.84 -12.97
C ALA A 360 -1.09 -5.39 -11.69
N ALA A 361 -2.23 -6.01 -11.37
CA ALA A 361 -2.95 -5.75 -10.13
C ALA A 361 -2.13 -6.18 -8.91
N TYR A 362 -1.49 -7.35 -8.95
CA TYR A 362 -0.60 -7.79 -7.87
C TYR A 362 0.60 -6.88 -7.65
N GLU A 363 1.23 -6.40 -8.73
CA GLU A 363 2.34 -5.45 -8.68
C GLU A 363 1.91 -4.13 -8.02
N ILE A 364 0.84 -3.48 -8.52
CA ILE A 364 0.41 -2.18 -7.97
C ILE A 364 -0.10 -2.30 -6.53
N LEU A 365 -0.78 -3.39 -6.17
CA LEU A 365 -1.22 -3.63 -4.79
C LEU A 365 -0.03 -3.88 -3.86
N GLY A 366 1.01 -4.55 -4.36
CA GLY A 366 2.32 -4.73 -3.73
C GLY A 366 2.96 -3.42 -3.31
N ASP A 367 3.09 -2.51 -4.27
CA ASP A 367 3.67 -1.21 -4.04
C ASP A 367 2.78 -0.34 -3.16
N TYR A 368 1.46 -0.38 -3.40
CA TYR A 368 0.53 0.48 -2.71
C TYR A 368 0.38 0.10 -1.23
N SER A 369 0.46 -1.20 -0.91
CA SER A 369 0.48 -1.65 0.49
C SER A 369 1.66 -1.11 1.28
N THR A 370 2.82 -0.89 0.62
CA THR A 370 4.01 -0.30 1.24
C THR A 370 3.77 1.16 1.62
N VAL A 371 3.12 1.92 0.74
CA VAL A 371 2.68 3.30 1.04
C VAL A 371 1.64 3.31 2.17
N GLN A 372 0.71 2.35 2.16
CA GLN A 372 -0.31 2.17 3.20
C GLN A 372 0.26 1.65 4.55
N GLU A 373 1.50 1.18 4.58
CA GLU A 373 2.23 0.92 5.82
C GLU A 373 2.95 2.18 6.31
N PHE A 374 3.58 2.93 5.40
CA PHE A 374 4.33 4.14 5.72
C PHE A 374 3.43 5.30 6.19
N VAL A 375 2.40 5.63 5.42
CA VAL A 375 1.59 6.84 5.65
C VAL A 375 0.87 6.81 7.00
N PRO A 376 0.17 5.73 7.40
CA PRO A 376 -0.44 5.66 8.73
C PRO A 376 0.57 5.71 9.88
N ASN A 377 1.78 5.16 9.71
CA ASN A 377 2.84 5.29 10.72
C ASN A 377 3.27 6.75 10.93
N MET A 378 3.34 7.53 9.85
CA MET A 378 3.76 8.94 9.92
C MET A 378 2.63 9.89 10.30
N TYR A 379 1.39 9.61 9.91
CA TYR A 379 0.27 10.54 10.01
C TYR A 379 -0.74 10.17 11.10
N ASP A 380 -1.11 8.90 11.22
CA ASP A 380 -2.14 8.43 12.16
C ASP A 380 -1.57 8.00 13.53
N SER A 381 -0.24 8.04 13.69
CA SER A 381 0.42 7.80 14.98
C SER A 381 0.27 9.00 15.93
N PRO A 382 0.44 8.82 17.25
CA PRO A 382 0.55 9.92 18.20
C PRO A 382 1.55 11.01 17.76
N PHE A 383 2.74 10.63 17.28
CA PHE A 383 3.66 11.58 16.63
C PHE A 383 3.00 12.34 15.49
N GLY A 384 2.36 11.64 14.55
CA GLY A 384 1.71 12.24 13.39
C GLY A 384 0.64 13.26 13.76
N GLU A 385 -0.18 12.98 14.76
CA GLU A 385 -1.20 13.92 15.27
C GLU A 385 -0.56 15.19 15.86
N THR A 386 0.53 15.05 16.63
CA THR A 386 1.25 16.22 17.16
C THR A 386 1.93 17.04 16.07
N PHE A 387 2.48 16.37 15.05
CA PHE A 387 3.11 17.02 13.91
C PHE A 387 2.08 17.74 13.05
N LYS A 388 0.90 17.13 12.83
CA LYS A 388 -0.23 17.74 12.12
C LYS A 388 -0.75 18.99 12.82
N ALA A 389 -0.98 18.93 14.13
CA ALA A 389 -1.42 20.09 14.90
C ALA A 389 -0.41 21.25 14.79
N TYR A 390 0.88 20.94 14.93
CA TYR A 390 1.95 21.93 14.75
C TYR A 390 2.00 22.48 13.32
N SER A 391 1.88 21.61 12.31
CA SER A 391 1.85 21.99 10.90
C SER A 391 0.71 22.96 10.59
N ASN A 392 -0.49 22.69 11.11
CA ASN A 392 -1.63 23.58 10.93
C ASN A 392 -1.37 24.96 11.56
N SER A 393 -0.76 25.02 12.75
CA SER A 393 -0.40 26.28 13.40
C SER A 393 0.68 27.07 12.64
N MET A 394 1.64 26.37 12.02
CA MET A 394 2.66 27.00 11.18
C MET A 394 2.05 27.52 9.88
N LEU A 395 1.29 26.69 9.17
CA LEU A 395 0.66 27.06 7.90
C LEU A 395 -0.32 28.23 8.04
N SER A 396 -1.03 28.35 9.18
CA SER A 396 -1.95 29.48 9.42
C SER A 396 -1.24 30.84 9.56
N LYS A 397 0.07 30.84 9.82
CA LYS A 397 0.88 32.06 9.99
C LYS A 397 1.62 32.47 8.71
N CYS A 398 1.62 31.61 7.68
CA CYS A 398 2.33 31.84 6.43
C CYS A 398 1.38 32.25 5.31
N SER A 399 1.85 33.17 4.46
CA SER A 399 1.23 33.45 3.16
C SER A 399 1.36 32.24 2.22
N ASN A 400 0.51 32.20 1.19
CA ASN A 400 0.58 31.18 0.14
C ASN A 400 1.96 31.14 -0.53
N THR A 401 2.56 32.31 -0.79
CA THR A 401 3.89 32.44 -1.41
C THR A 401 4.99 31.86 -0.52
N GLU A 402 4.92 32.07 0.79
CA GLU A 402 5.87 31.47 1.74
C GLU A 402 5.72 29.95 1.80
N ILE A 403 4.49 29.43 1.85
CA ILE A 403 4.23 27.98 1.85
C ILE A 403 4.82 27.34 0.59
N VAL A 404 4.58 27.93 -0.59
CA VAL A 404 5.14 27.45 -1.86
C VAL A 404 6.66 27.53 -1.86
N SER A 405 7.25 28.60 -1.36
CA SER A 405 8.72 28.77 -1.40
C SER A 405 9.46 27.73 -0.57
N HIS A 406 8.85 27.26 0.54
CA HIS A 406 9.39 26.20 1.39
C HIS A 406 9.17 24.80 0.84
N LEU A 407 8.00 24.52 0.25
CA LEU A 407 7.58 23.17 -0.11
C LEU A 407 7.86 22.80 -1.57
N ALA A 408 7.78 23.76 -2.50
CA ALA A 408 7.93 23.49 -3.93
C ALA A 408 9.41 23.37 -4.32
N PHE A 409 9.75 22.28 -5.01
CA PHE A 409 11.07 22.06 -5.60
C PHE A 409 11.15 22.49 -7.08
N MET A 410 10.04 22.97 -7.64
CA MET A 410 9.92 23.46 -9.01
C MET A 410 9.15 24.78 -9.06
N GLN A 411 9.22 25.47 -10.20
CA GLN A 411 8.40 26.64 -10.47
C GLN A 411 6.93 26.24 -10.63
N LEU A 412 6.07 26.87 -9.82
CA LEU A 412 4.61 26.72 -9.87
C LEU A 412 3.96 28.00 -10.40
N GLY A 413 2.68 27.89 -10.78
CA GLY A 413 1.88 29.02 -11.25
C GLY A 413 1.49 29.98 -10.12
N PRO A 414 1.04 31.20 -10.45
CA PRO A 414 0.64 32.22 -9.46
C PRO A 414 -0.60 31.83 -8.65
N THR A 415 -1.36 30.83 -9.11
CA THR A 415 -2.55 30.29 -8.44
C THR A 415 -2.22 29.20 -7.41
N SER A 416 -0.96 28.83 -7.25
CA SER A 416 -0.52 27.86 -6.24
C SER A 416 -0.34 28.50 -4.86
N PRO A 417 -0.65 27.79 -3.76
CA PRO A 417 -1.28 26.47 -3.73
C PRO A 417 -2.77 26.55 -4.10
N SER A 418 -3.23 25.57 -4.88
CA SER A 418 -4.65 25.38 -5.16
C SER A 418 -5.48 25.14 -3.89
N SER A 419 -6.81 25.35 -3.99
CA SER A 419 -7.73 25.07 -2.89
C SER A 419 -7.62 23.60 -2.44
N PRO A 420 -7.47 23.32 -1.14
CA PRO A 420 -7.32 21.95 -0.66
C PRO A 420 -8.53 21.09 -0.99
N GLY A 421 -8.30 19.87 -1.49
CA GLY A 421 -9.34 18.87 -1.66
C GLY A 421 -9.75 18.23 -0.34
N PRO A 422 -10.94 17.59 -0.26
CA PRO A 422 -11.46 17.00 0.97
C PRO A 422 -10.57 15.90 1.58
N LEU A 423 -9.77 15.21 0.75
CA LEU A 423 -8.87 14.14 1.17
C LEU A 423 -7.43 14.62 1.49
N TYR A 424 -7.18 15.94 1.50
CA TYR A 424 -5.83 16.49 1.67
C TYR A 424 -5.43 16.54 3.15
N LYS A 425 -4.55 15.62 3.55
CA LYS A 425 -4.11 15.38 4.94
C LYS A 425 -3.43 16.60 5.62
N TYR A 426 -2.74 17.47 4.88
CA TYR A 426 -2.09 18.70 5.38
C TYR A 426 -2.60 20.00 4.71
N GLY A 427 -3.85 20.04 4.25
CA GLY A 427 -4.44 21.26 3.66
C GLY A 427 -3.59 21.85 2.53
N LYS A 428 -3.28 23.16 2.61
CA LYS A 428 -2.48 23.89 1.60
C LYS A 428 -1.12 23.27 1.30
N ALA A 429 -0.47 22.62 2.27
CA ALA A 429 0.80 21.94 2.02
C ALA A 429 0.64 20.73 1.09
N SER A 430 -0.49 20.02 1.20
CA SER A 430 -0.83 18.94 0.26
C SER A 430 -1.14 19.51 -1.12
N SER A 431 -1.81 20.67 -1.20
CA SER A 431 -2.04 21.36 -2.48
C SER A 431 -0.75 21.71 -3.21
N VAL A 432 0.32 22.13 -2.50
CA VAL A 432 1.62 22.36 -3.16
C VAL A 432 2.16 21.07 -3.80
N SER A 433 2.03 19.93 -3.11
CA SER A 433 2.47 18.64 -3.67
C SER A 433 1.63 18.23 -4.88
N HIS A 434 0.32 18.44 -4.80
CA HIS A 434 -0.59 18.22 -5.93
C HIS A 434 -0.26 19.10 -7.14
N ASP A 435 -0.08 20.41 -6.92
CA ASP A 435 0.20 21.39 -7.96
C ASP A 435 1.51 21.09 -8.70
N GLN A 436 2.53 20.58 -7.99
CA GLN A 436 3.79 20.13 -8.62
C GLN A 436 3.56 18.98 -9.61
N ILE A 437 2.64 18.08 -9.31
CA ILE A 437 2.32 16.96 -10.20
C ILE A 437 1.50 17.42 -11.39
N ILE A 438 0.49 18.26 -11.15
CA ILE A 438 -0.30 18.84 -12.23
C ILE A 438 0.64 19.61 -13.17
N ARG A 439 1.56 20.41 -12.62
CA ARG A 439 2.55 21.13 -13.41
C ARG A 439 3.48 20.21 -14.20
N TRP A 440 3.92 19.10 -13.61
CA TRP A 440 4.73 18.09 -14.30
C TRP A 440 3.95 17.35 -15.40
N ILE A 441 2.66 17.08 -15.21
CA ILE A 441 1.78 16.49 -16.22
C ILE A 441 1.53 17.48 -17.36
N GLU A 442 1.18 18.73 -17.05
CA GLU A 442 0.94 19.79 -18.04
C GLU A 442 2.16 20.06 -18.91
N ALA A 443 3.37 20.03 -18.33
CA ALA A 443 4.60 20.21 -19.08
C ALA A 443 4.83 19.14 -20.17
N ARG A 444 4.09 18.03 -20.14
CA ARG A 444 4.18 16.90 -21.10
C ARG A 444 2.99 16.79 -22.04
N VAL A 445 2.03 17.73 -21.97
CA VAL A 445 0.85 17.73 -22.84
C VAL A 445 1.26 18.16 -24.25
N GLY A 446 1.07 17.26 -25.22
CA GLY A 446 1.38 17.48 -26.63
C GLY A 446 2.60 16.72 -27.15
N ASP A 447 3.34 16.03 -26.28
CA ASP A 447 4.53 15.32 -26.71
C ASP A 447 4.15 13.99 -27.37
N ASN A 448 4.57 13.81 -28.62
CA ASN A 448 4.65 12.51 -29.26
C ASN A 448 5.89 11.76 -28.72
N LEU A 449 6.04 11.68 -27.38
CA LEU A 449 7.21 11.13 -26.66
C LEU A 449 7.62 9.75 -27.18
N TYR A 450 6.71 9.00 -27.79
CA TYR A 450 6.97 7.66 -28.32
C TYR A 450 6.77 7.51 -29.84
N TYR A 451 6.65 8.61 -30.56
CA TYR A 451 6.66 8.66 -32.03
C TYR A 451 7.66 9.72 -32.46
N GLY A 452 8.93 9.34 -32.39
CA GLY A 452 10.01 10.19 -32.81
C GLY A 452 10.51 9.87 -34.22
N PRO A 453 11.41 10.72 -34.75
CA PRO A 453 12.00 10.55 -36.08
C PRO A 453 12.78 9.24 -36.22
N GLU A 454 13.19 8.59 -35.11
CA GLU A 454 13.82 7.27 -35.14
C GLU A 454 12.96 6.17 -35.78
N PHE A 455 11.64 6.37 -35.87
CA PHE A 455 10.73 5.43 -36.51
C PHE A 455 10.51 5.69 -38.01
N GLY A 456 11.18 6.69 -38.59
CA GLY A 456 11.20 6.97 -40.03
C GLY A 456 9.83 7.38 -40.60
N ASP A 457 9.42 6.72 -41.68
CA ASP A 457 8.17 6.93 -42.41
C ASP A 457 6.92 6.38 -41.70
N GLY A 458 7.07 5.88 -40.47
CA GLY A 458 5.99 5.24 -39.71
C GLY A 458 5.87 3.73 -39.92
N THR A 459 6.80 3.11 -40.66
CA THR A 459 6.90 1.63 -40.75
C THR A 459 7.05 0.98 -39.37
N TYR A 460 7.77 1.65 -38.46
CA TYR A 460 7.93 1.23 -37.08
C TYR A 460 7.14 2.15 -36.14
N THR A 461 6.78 1.61 -34.99
CA THR A 461 6.12 2.32 -33.90
C THR A 461 6.64 1.77 -32.58
N ALA A 462 6.38 2.50 -31.50
CA ALA A 462 6.50 2.00 -30.14
C ALA A 462 5.56 0.81 -29.81
N LEU A 463 4.86 0.23 -30.79
CA LEU A 463 4.05 -0.99 -30.68
C LEU A 463 4.58 -2.20 -31.51
N ASN A 464 5.64 -2.03 -32.30
CA ASN A 464 6.19 -3.14 -33.09
C ASN A 464 7.73 -3.13 -33.22
N PHE A 465 8.42 -2.05 -32.83
CA PHE A 465 9.88 -1.98 -33.04
C PHE A 465 10.64 -3.11 -32.33
N TRP A 466 10.21 -3.60 -31.17
CA TRP A 466 10.96 -4.64 -30.46
C TRP A 466 10.92 -6.01 -31.14
N VAL A 467 9.93 -6.29 -32.00
CA VAL A 467 9.90 -7.51 -32.82
C VAL A 467 10.54 -7.28 -34.18
N ALA A 468 10.53 -6.03 -34.68
CA ALA A 468 10.91 -5.72 -36.05
C ALA A 468 12.35 -5.17 -36.17
N ASP A 469 12.74 -4.25 -35.28
CA ASP A 469 14.09 -3.70 -35.19
C ASP A 469 14.40 -3.16 -33.77
N MET A 470 15.03 -4.00 -32.95
CA MET A 470 15.43 -3.63 -31.58
C MET A 470 16.53 -2.55 -31.54
N SER A 471 17.21 -2.25 -32.65
CA SER A 471 18.25 -1.21 -32.69
C SER A 471 17.69 0.20 -32.45
N LEU A 472 16.38 0.39 -32.69
CA LEU A 472 15.66 1.63 -32.47
C LEU A 472 15.43 1.95 -30.98
N PHE A 473 15.68 0.99 -30.08
CA PHE A 473 15.43 1.17 -28.65
C PHE A 473 16.32 2.21 -27.98
N ASP A 474 17.63 2.19 -28.26
CA ASP A 474 18.58 3.14 -27.68
C ASP A 474 18.33 4.58 -28.15
N PRO A 475 18.07 4.84 -29.45
CA PRO A 475 17.60 6.14 -29.95
C PRO A 475 16.31 6.62 -29.27
N LEU A 476 15.29 5.75 -29.16
CA LEU A 476 14.04 6.06 -28.45
C LEU A 476 14.32 6.49 -27.02
N MET A 477 15.10 5.70 -26.26
CA MET A 477 15.41 6.00 -24.87
C MET A 477 16.22 7.28 -24.71
N LEU A 478 17.16 7.57 -25.62
CA LEU A 478 17.93 8.81 -25.60
C LEU A 478 17.03 10.02 -25.81
N ARG A 479 16.10 9.94 -26.76
CA ARG A 479 15.14 11.03 -27.02
C ARG A 479 14.22 11.24 -25.83
N LEU A 480 13.66 10.18 -25.26
CA LEU A 480 12.85 10.24 -24.04
C LEU A 480 13.59 10.92 -22.88
N ASP A 481 14.83 10.52 -22.61
CA ASP A 481 15.64 11.14 -21.55
C ASP A 481 15.92 12.61 -21.87
N THR A 482 16.22 12.95 -23.13
CA THR A 482 16.48 14.33 -23.58
C THR A 482 15.26 15.23 -23.39
N GLU A 483 14.09 14.78 -23.85
CA GLU A 483 12.84 15.53 -23.75
C GLU A 483 12.45 15.74 -22.29
N LEU A 484 12.45 14.68 -21.47
CA LEU A 484 12.14 14.76 -20.05
C LEU A 484 13.12 15.66 -19.29
N TRP A 485 14.40 15.61 -19.63
CA TRP A 485 15.44 16.46 -19.02
C TRP A 485 15.23 17.94 -19.35
N GLU A 486 14.95 18.26 -20.61
CA GLU A 486 14.65 19.64 -21.02
C GLU A 486 13.37 20.18 -20.37
N LEU A 487 12.34 19.34 -20.24
CA LEU A 487 11.12 19.73 -19.51
C LEU A 487 11.40 20.00 -18.03
N ALA A 488 12.16 19.13 -17.37
CA ALA A 488 12.58 19.34 -16.00
C ALA A 488 13.37 20.65 -15.84
N ARG A 489 14.29 20.94 -16.77
CA ARG A 489 15.08 22.17 -16.79
C ARG A 489 14.22 23.44 -16.89
N ARG A 490 13.12 23.41 -17.65
CA ARG A 490 12.17 24.53 -17.75
C ARG A 490 11.39 24.77 -16.46
N LEU A 491 11.24 23.74 -15.63
CA LEU A 491 10.52 23.80 -14.37
C LEU A 491 11.43 24.05 -13.17
N ASP A 492 12.75 23.95 -13.31
CA ASP A 492 13.69 24.24 -12.23
C ASP A 492 13.56 25.67 -11.73
N ARG A 493 13.66 25.88 -10.43
CA ARG A 493 13.77 27.24 -9.88
C ARG A 493 15.06 27.91 -10.38
N PRO A 494 15.09 29.24 -10.59
CA PRO A 494 16.25 29.93 -11.18
C PRO A 494 17.59 29.63 -10.52
N ASP A 495 17.59 29.43 -9.19
CA ASP A 495 18.74 29.16 -8.33
C ASP A 495 18.99 27.66 -8.07
N GLN A 496 18.16 26.75 -8.62
CA GLN A 496 18.18 25.33 -8.31
C GLN A 496 18.15 24.43 -9.56
N LYS A 497 18.95 24.78 -10.58
CA LYS A 497 19.07 24.02 -11.83
C LYS A 497 19.37 22.53 -11.58
N GLY A 498 18.70 21.66 -12.33
CA GLY A 498 18.77 20.19 -12.23
C GLY A 498 17.99 19.58 -11.07
N THR A 499 17.28 20.37 -10.26
CA THR A 499 16.58 19.85 -9.07
C THR A 499 15.39 19.00 -9.45
N VAL A 500 14.58 19.44 -10.43
CA VAL A 500 13.41 18.69 -10.90
C VAL A 500 13.85 17.34 -11.47
N ALA A 501 14.88 17.35 -12.34
CA ALA A 501 15.40 16.14 -12.95
C ALA A 501 15.91 15.14 -11.92
N ARG A 502 16.71 15.62 -10.94
CA ARG A 502 17.23 14.80 -9.85
C ARG A 502 16.14 14.23 -8.96
N LEU A 503 15.15 15.03 -8.58
CA LEU A 503 14.05 14.57 -7.71
C LEU A 503 13.15 13.56 -8.42
N TYR A 504 12.85 13.76 -9.70
CA TYR A 504 12.11 12.77 -10.49
C TYR A 504 12.94 11.57 -10.98
N GLY A 505 14.24 11.52 -10.66
CA GLY A 505 15.09 10.39 -11.04
C GLY A 505 15.30 10.29 -12.55
N LEU A 506 15.30 11.42 -13.24
CA LEU A 506 15.59 11.49 -14.66
C LEU A 506 17.09 11.28 -14.88
N LEU A 507 17.42 10.65 -16.00
CA LEU A 507 18.81 10.40 -16.39
C LEU A 507 19.31 11.53 -17.27
N ASP A 508 20.52 12.00 -17.01
CA ASP A 508 21.15 13.01 -17.87
C ASP A 508 21.42 12.38 -19.24
N PRO A 509 20.86 12.90 -20.34
CA PRO A 509 21.13 12.38 -21.68
C PRO A 509 22.63 12.44 -22.05
N ASN A 510 23.40 13.30 -21.40
CA ASN A 510 24.84 13.48 -21.63
C ASN A 510 25.72 12.71 -20.64
N ASP A 511 25.16 11.93 -19.70
CA ASP A 511 25.97 11.14 -18.78
C ASP A 511 26.80 10.10 -19.56
N PRO A 512 28.15 10.15 -19.52
CA PRO A 512 29.00 9.18 -20.21
C PRO A 512 28.77 7.75 -19.71
N ASN A 513 28.31 7.60 -18.46
CA ASN A 513 27.99 6.32 -17.83
C ASN A 513 26.52 5.90 -18.02
N ARG A 514 25.71 6.67 -18.77
CA ARG A 514 24.34 6.30 -19.14
C ARG A 514 24.33 4.89 -19.70
N LEU A 515 23.69 3.97 -18.98
CA LEU A 515 23.55 2.58 -19.37
C LEU A 515 22.54 2.50 -20.52
N THR A 516 22.99 2.08 -21.69
CA THR A 516 22.14 1.84 -22.85
C THR A 516 21.95 0.34 -23.05
N PHE A 517 20.93 -0.07 -23.82
CA PHE A 517 20.76 -1.46 -24.21
C PHE A 517 22.00 -1.99 -24.93
N LYS A 518 22.58 -1.20 -25.84
CA LYS A 518 23.86 -1.51 -26.49
C LYS A 518 25.03 -1.62 -25.49
N LYS A 519 25.23 -0.63 -24.62
CA LYS A 519 26.31 -0.68 -23.60
C LYS A 519 26.13 -1.84 -22.63
N LYS A 520 24.90 -2.20 -22.25
CA LYS A 520 24.64 -3.37 -21.41
C LYS A 520 25.02 -4.67 -22.13
N ARG A 521 24.69 -4.77 -23.43
CA ARG A 521 25.10 -5.89 -24.29
C ARG A 521 26.63 -5.95 -24.46
N GLU A 522 27.31 -4.82 -24.54
CA GLU A 522 28.77 -4.71 -24.69
C GLU A 522 29.53 -4.92 -23.37
N THR A 523 29.08 -4.36 -22.25
CA THR A 523 29.68 -4.51 -20.91
C THR A 523 29.65 -5.98 -20.45
N LYS A 524 28.58 -6.70 -20.84
CA LYS A 524 28.43 -8.15 -20.65
C LYS A 524 29.54 -8.96 -21.33
N LEU A 525 30.08 -8.47 -22.45
CA LEU A 525 31.20 -9.12 -23.15
C LEU A 525 32.54 -8.83 -22.47
N LEU A 526 32.62 -7.85 -21.55
CA LEU A 526 33.90 -7.23 -21.18
C LEU A 526 34.37 -7.34 -19.72
N LYS A 527 33.58 -7.48 -18.64
CA LYS A 527 34.17 -7.81 -17.29
C LYS A 527 33.24 -8.02 -16.08
N GLN A 528 33.93 -8.57 -15.05
CA GLN A 528 33.64 -8.92 -13.66
C GLN A 528 33.03 -7.83 -12.75
N SER A 529 32.49 -8.31 -11.61
CA SER A 529 31.61 -7.68 -10.62
C SER A 529 32.00 -6.29 -10.08
N PRO A 530 31.01 -5.41 -9.78
CA PRO A 530 31.22 -4.08 -9.21
C PRO A 530 31.46 -4.08 -7.69
N LYS A 531 32.02 -2.97 -7.17
CA LYS A 531 32.29 -2.73 -5.74
C LYS A 531 31.01 -2.37 -4.96
N PRO A 532 30.89 -2.83 -3.69
CA PRO A 532 29.70 -2.63 -2.85
C PRO A 532 29.47 -1.17 -2.44
N GLN A 533 28.20 -0.75 -2.38
CA GLN A 533 27.77 0.49 -1.74
C GLN A 533 27.32 0.18 -0.30
N THR A 534 28.19 0.44 0.68
CA THR A 534 27.83 0.39 2.12
C THR A 534 28.13 1.75 2.76
N THR A 535 27.37 2.12 3.79
CA THR A 535 27.69 3.25 4.68
C THR A 535 28.98 2.88 5.45
N PRO A 536 29.99 3.75 5.55
CA PRO A 536 31.26 3.38 6.18
C PRO A 536 31.07 3.02 7.66
N ALA A 537 31.41 1.79 8.02
CA ALA A 537 31.56 1.36 9.41
C ALA A 537 33.03 1.54 9.86
N PRO A 538 33.30 1.77 11.17
CA PRO A 538 34.66 1.76 11.70
C PRO A 538 35.33 0.38 11.52
N ALA A 539 36.67 0.37 11.55
CA ALA A 539 37.49 -0.78 11.16
C ALA A 539 37.08 -2.11 11.84
N ALA A 540 37.00 -3.16 11.02
CA ALA A 540 36.53 -4.48 11.41
C ALA A 540 37.38 -5.12 12.52
N SER A 541 36.72 -5.64 13.56
CA SER A 541 37.30 -6.64 14.44
C SER A 541 36.99 -8.04 13.90
N VAL A 542 37.93 -8.98 14.09
CA VAL A 542 37.76 -10.39 13.72
C VAL A 542 36.70 -10.98 14.63
N TYR A 543 35.53 -11.30 14.07
CA TYR A 543 34.39 -11.87 14.78
C TYR A 543 34.27 -13.37 14.46
N GLU A 544 34.20 -14.20 15.50
CA GLU A 544 33.77 -15.60 15.41
C GLU A 544 32.24 -15.68 15.39
N SER A 545 31.71 -16.39 14.39
CA SER A 545 30.28 -16.56 14.13
C SER A 545 29.52 -17.16 15.32
N SER A 546 28.66 -16.38 15.96
CA SER A 546 27.73 -16.86 17.01
C SER A 546 26.27 -16.91 16.56
N ILE A 547 25.98 -16.99 15.25
CA ILE A 547 24.59 -17.13 14.75
C ILE A 547 24.16 -18.60 14.90
N PRO A 548 23.19 -18.93 15.78
CA PRO A 548 22.68 -20.28 15.88
C PRO A 548 21.90 -20.62 14.61
N VAL A 549 22.46 -21.55 13.84
CA VAL A 549 21.84 -22.19 12.69
C VAL A 549 20.56 -22.91 13.16
N ALA A 550 19.38 -22.49 12.68
CA ALA A 550 18.12 -23.13 13.07
C ALA A 550 18.17 -24.67 12.84
N MET A 551 17.81 -25.43 13.89
CA MET A 551 17.83 -26.89 13.87
C MET A 551 16.83 -27.44 12.83
N PRO A 552 17.19 -28.47 12.05
CA PRO A 552 16.23 -29.12 11.15
C PRO A 552 15.11 -29.78 11.98
N GLY A 553 13.86 -29.33 11.84
CA GLY A 553 12.70 -29.99 12.48
C GLY A 553 11.63 -29.08 13.09
N ALA A 554 11.84 -27.77 13.18
CA ALA A 554 10.76 -26.85 13.59
C ALA A 554 9.69 -26.79 12.49
N ARG A 555 8.45 -27.17 12.81
CA ARG A 555 7.30 -27.02 11.90
C ARG A 555 6.90 -25.55 11.86
N ASP A 556 6.91 -24.98 10.66
CA ASP A 556 6.41 -23.65 10.34
C ASP A 556 4.96 -23.76 9.87
N ASP A 557 4.00 -23.33 10.69
CA ASP A 557 2.56 -23.38 10.38
C ASP A 557 2.10 -22.27 9.39
N ALA A 558 3.05 -21.57 8.77
CA ALA A 558 2.80 -20.52 7.79
C ALA A 558 2.91 -20.99 6.32
N ALA A 559 3.06 -22.29 6.06
CA ALA A 559 3.21 -22.84 4.73
C ALA A 559 2.10 -23.85 4.40
N VAL A 560 1.08 -23.41 3.65
CA VAL A 560 0.18 -24.33 2.95
C VAL A 560 0.52 -24.29 1.46
N SER A 561 1.01 -25.42 0.95
CA SER A 561 1.25 -25.69 -0.47
C SER A 561 -0.01 -26.31 -1.08
N GLY A 562 -0.45 -25.81 -2.24
CA GLY A 562 -1.67 -26.22 -2.92
C GLY A 562 -1.61 -27.55 -3.71
N HIS A 563 -0.64 -28.43 -3.48
CA HIS A 563 -0.49 -29.69 -4.24
C HIS A 563 -0.60 -30.96 -3.39
N LYS A 564 -1.56 -30.99 -2.45
CA LYS A 564 -1.84 -32.22 -1.69
C LYS A 564 -3.32 -32.52 -1.51
N TYR A 565 -4.14 -32.25 -2.51
CA TYR A 565 -5.59 -32.56 -2.46
C TYR A 565 -6.10 -33.54 -3.52
N ASP A 566 -5.25 -34.03 -4.43
CA ASP A 566 -5.69 -35.01 -5.44
C ASP A 566 -5.66 -36.47 -4.96
N ALA A 567 -5.26 -36.74 -3.70
CA ALA A 567 -5.15 -38.11 -3.18
C ALA A 567 -6.02 -38.41 -1.94
N GLU A 568 -6.84 -37.46 -1.47
CA GLU A 568 -7.68 -37.65 -0.27
C GLU A 568 -9.19 -37.42 -0.55
N ALA A 569 -9.60 -37.37 -1.82
CA ALA A 569 -11.01 -37.26 -2.22
C ALA A 569 -11.74 -38.62 -2.31
N GLU A 570 -11.05 -39.74 -2.11
CA GLU A 570 -11.63 -41.09 -2.12
C GLU A 570 -11.41 -41.80 -0.79
N THR A 571 -12.07 -41.35 0.27
CA THR A 571 -12.57 -42.24 1.35
C THR A 571 -13.43 -41.46 2.34
N GLU A 572 -14.70 -41.84 2.40
CA GLU A 572 -15.57 -41.91 3.59
C GLU A 572 -15.88 -40.60 4.33
N GLY A 573 -17.10 -40.08 4.42
CA GLY A 573 -18.39 -40.75 4.42
C GLY A 573 -18.74 -41.29 5.82
N THR A 574 -19.25 -40.45 6.72
CA THR A 574 -20.38 -40.72 7.65
C THR A 574 -20.52 -39.65 8.75
N ALA A 575 -21.74 -39.17 8.96
CA ALA A 575 -22.14 -38.29 10.06
C ALA A 575 -22.60 -39.10 11.29
N PRO A 576 -22.68 -38.49 12.48
CA PRO A 576 -23.92 -38.63 13.26
C PRO A 576 -24.43 -37.37 13.96
N LYS A 577 -25.77 -37.37 14.10
CA LYS A 577 -26.69 -36.36 14.65
C LYS A 577 -26.67 -36.27 16.19
N GLY A 578 -26.96 -35.08 16.74
CA GLY A 578 -27.17 -34.85 18.18
C GLY A 578 -28.26 -33.81 18.54
N LYS A 579 -29.52 -34.28 18.60
CA LYS A 579 -30.70 -33.88 19.41
C LYS A 579 -30.96 -32.40 19.84
N LYS A 580 -32.08 -31.86 19.34
CA LYS A 580 -32.88 -30.75 19.90
C LYS A 580 -33.57 -31.13 21.22
N LYS A 581 -33.65 -30.19 22.18
CA LYS A 581 -34.63 -30.19 23.28
C LYS A 581 -35.41 -28.86 23.28
N LYS A 582 -36.73 -28.97 23.39
CA LYS A 582 -37.76 -27.90 23.28
C LYS A 582 -38.53 -27.83 24.60
N LYS A 583 -38.83 -26.63 25.11
CA LYS A 583 -39.95 -26.20 26.01
C LYS A 583 -39.55 -24.85 26.65
N LYS A 584 -40.41 -23.88 26.95
CA LYS A 584 -41.88 -23.78 26.98
C LYS A 584 -42.26 -22.28 26.94
N SER A 585 -43.44 -22.00 26.40
CA SER A 585 -44.11 -20.71 26.33
C SER A 585 -44.70 -20.24 27.66
N MET A 586 -44.70 -18.92 27.91
CA MET A 586 -45.70 -18.22 28.73
C MET A 586 -46.06 -16.88 28.06
N ALA A 587 -47.35 -16.56 28.05
CA ALA A 587 -47.96 -15.35 27.49
C ALA A 587 -48.41 -14.39 28.63
N PRO A 588 -49.10 -13.26 28.36
CA PRO A 588 -48.55 -11.92 28.51
C PRO A 588 -49.18 -11.11 29.66
N LYS A 589 -48.55 -10.00 30.05
CA LYS A 589 -49.21 -8.93 30.83
C LYS A 589 -49.00 -7.57 30.15
N LYS A 590 -50.13 -6.90 29.85
CA LYS A 590 -50.30 -5.44 29.68
C LYS A 590 -49.95 -4.75 31.01
N SER A 591 -49.63 -3.48 31.17
CA SER A 591 -49.74 -2.19 30.47
C SER A 591 -48.66 -1.28 31.11
N GLU A 592 -48.14 -0.21 30.50
CA GLU A 592 -48.66 1.16 30.48
C GLU A 592 -47.63 2.04 29.77
N SER A 593 -48.11 3.07 29.08
CA SER A 593 -47.34 4.11 28.40
C SER A 593 -46.69 5.09 29.39
N PRO A 594 -45.46 5.59 29.13
CA PRO A 594 -45.00 6.83 29.71
C PRO A 594 -44.82 7.96 28.68
N VAL A 595 -45.09 9.13 29.23
CA VAL A 595 -45.01 10.49 28.70
C VAL A 595 -43.61 10.82 28.15
N ALA A 596 -43.58 11.67 27.12
CA ALA A 596 -42.36 12.17 26.49
C ALA A 596 -41.45 12.92 27.49
N SER A 597 -40.23 12.43 27.69
CA SER A 597 -39.16 13.11 28.41
C SER A 597 -38.14 13.70 27.43
N THR A 598 -37.63 14.89 27.74
CA THR A 598 -36.66 15.59 26.88
C THR A 598 -35.27 14.95 26.93
N VAL A 599 -34.48 15.15 25.86
CA VAL A 599 -33.15 14.54 25.59
C VAL A 599 -32.11 14.82 26.70
N ALA A 600 -32.33 15.83 27.55
CA ALA A 600 -31.46 16.17 28.66
C ALA A 600 -31.57 15.17 29.85
N ASP A 601 -32.76 14.64 30.13
CA ASP A 601 -33.02 13.84 31.36
C ASP A 601 -32.55 12.39 31.24
N VAL A 602 -32.41 11.87 30.01
CA VAL A 602 -31.90 10.51 29.73
C VAL A 602 -30.38 10.41 30.01
N THR A 603 -29.68 11.55 30.00
CA THR A 603 -28.22 11.59 30.17
C THR A 603 -27.79 11.30 31.62
N ALA A 604 -28.59 11.66 32.62
CA ALA A 604 -28.24 11.50 34.04
C ALA A 604 -28.52 10.10 34.60
N SER A 605 -29.44 9.33 34.01
CA SER A 605 -29.89 8.04 34.55
C SER A 605 -28.96 6.85 34.22
N LEU A 606 -28.03 7.03 33.27
CA LEU A 606 -27.19 5.95 32.73
C LEU A 606 -25.74 5.95 33.26
N GLU A 607 -25.32 6.96 34.03
CA GLU A 607 -23.92 7.12 34.47
C GLU A 607 -23.60 6.54 35.86
N THR A 608 -24.58 5.97 36.58
CA THR A 608 -24.35 5.54 37.97
C THR A 608 -24.08 4.04 38.09
N THR A 609 -22.89 3.57 37.72
CA THR A 609 -22.33 2.34 38.33
C THR A 609 -20.80 2.36 38.30
N LYS A 610 -20.17 2.57 39.46
CA LYS A 610 -18.73 2.39 39.66
C LYS A 610 -18.37 0.90 39.58
N ILE A 611 -17.27 0.56 38.91
CA ILE A 611 -16.70 -0.80 38.87
C ILE A 611 -15.28 -0.78 39.42
N ALA A 612 -15.01 -1.71 40.35
CA ALA A 612 -13.68 -2.06 40.82
C ALA A 612 -12.95 -2.93 39.78
N GLN A 613 -11.64 -2.73 39.63
CA GLN A 613 -10.78 -3.51 38.75
C GLN A 613 -10.84 -5.01 39.09
N GLU A 614 -11.04 -5.85 38.08
CA GLU A 614 -10.88 -7.30 38.19
C GLU A 614 -9.85 -7.81 37.16
N ASN A 615 -9.11 -8.82 37.61
CA ASN A 615 -7.80 -9.23 37.14
C ASN A 615 -7.77 -9.88 35.75
N ALA A 616 -6.60 -9.75 35.12
CA ALA A 616 -6.24 -10.30 33.82
C ALA A 616 -6.33 -11.84 33.77
N PRO A 617 -6.72 -12.44 32.63
CA PRO A 617 -6.45 -13.85 32.36
C PRO A 617 -4.98 -14.03 31.95
N THR A 618 -4.27 -14.88 32.70
CA THR A 618 -3.14 -15.73 32.25
C THR A 618 -3.58 -16.49 30.98
N GLU A 619 -2.82 -16.68 29.91
CA GLU A 619 -1.38 -16.81 29.71
C GLU A 619 -1.11 -16.34 28.27
N ILE A 620 -0.47 -15.18 28.11
CA ILE A 620 -0.12 -14.62 26.79
C ILE A 620 1.33 -15.00 26.51
N GLU A 621 1.59 -15.70 25.41
CA GLU A 621 2.93 -15.81 24.82
C GLU A 621 3.54 -14.42 24.74
N LYS A 622 4.59 -14.19 25.54
CA LYS A 622 5.25 -12.89 25.66
C LYS A 622 5.64 -12.40 24.26
N PRO A 623 5.30 -11.16 23.87
CA PRO A 623 5.86 -10.54 22.68
C PRO A 623 7.37 -10.45 22.90
N GLN A 624 8.16 -11.22 22.16
CA GLN A 624 9.60 -11.02 22.10
C GLN A 624 9.85 -9.72 21.32
N THR A 625 10.05 -8.63 22.06
CA THR A 625 10.62 -7.38 21.53
C THR A 625 12.04 -7.66 21.07
N VAL A 626 12.38 -7.27 19.85
CA VAL A 626 13.74 -7.42 19.31
C VAL A 626 14.68 -6.55 20.13
N ASN A 627 15.60 -7.17 20.86
CA ASN A 627 16.72 -6.49 21.48
C ASN A 627 17.72 -6.13 20.37
N LEU A 628 17.61 -4.91 19.83
CA LEU A 628 18.46 -4.43 18.73
C LEU A 628 19.95 -4.37 19.11
N ASP A 629 20.27 -4.45 20.41
CA ASP A 629 21.64 -4.48 20.91
C ASP A 629 22.35 -5.81 20.60
N GLU A 630 21.62 -6.89 20.27
CA GLU A 630 22.16 -8.23 19.95
C GLU A 630 22.43 -8.44 18.43
N VAL A 631 22.09 -7.49 17.57
CA VAL A 631 22.30 -7.59 16.12
C VAL A 631 23.72 -7.11 15.75
N PRO A 632 24.51 -7.86 14.95
CA PRO A 632 25.86 -7.45 14.59
C PRO A 632 25.87 -6.15 13.78
N ASP A 633 26.99 -5.42 13.84
CA ASP A 633 27.10 -4.14 13.13
C ASP A 633 27.11 -4.33 11.62
N THR A 634 27.81 -5.36 11.10
CA THR A 634 27.96 -5.65 9.68
C THR A 634 27.54 -7.07 9.33
N LEU A 635 27.13 -7.30 8.07
CA LEU A 635 26.86 -8.66 7.59
C LEU A 635 28.16 -9.49 7.56
N PRO A 636 28.06 -10.82 7.76
CA PRO A 636 29.19 -11.73 7.56
C PRO A 636 29.75 -11.64 6.13
N THR A 637 31.08 -11.77 6.01
CA THR A 637 31.76 -11.83 4.70
C THR A 637 31.52 -13.15 3.97
N LYS A 638 31.13 -14.20 4.71
CA LYS A 638 30.79 -15.53 4.19
C LYS A 638 29.59 -16.11 4.94
N PHE A 639 28.75 -16.87 4.22
CA PHE A 639 27.64 -17.64 4.78
C PHE A 639 27.85 -19.13 4.50
N GLU A 640 27.88 -19.94 5.56
CA GLU A 640 27.78 -21.39 5.44
C GLU A 640 26.31 -21.80 5.29
N VAL A 641 25.95 -22.35 4.14
CA VAL A 641 24.58 -22.80 3.87
C VAL A 641 24.56 -24.22 3.30
N PRO A 642 23.46 -24.98 3.46
CA PRO A 642 23.34 -26.30 2.83
C PRO A 642 23.58 -26.23 1.31
N ARG A 643 24.18 -27.27 0.73
CA ARG A 643 24.51 -27.33 -0.71
C ARG A 643 23.35 -26.96 -1.64
N LYS A 644 22.11 -27.36 -1.31
CA LYS A 644 20.90 -27.00 -2.08
C LYS A 644 20.62 -25.48 -2.05
N MET A 645 20.83 -24.82 -0.91
CA MET A 645 20.64 -23.38 -0.73
C MET A 645 21.74 -22.56 -1.39
N ALA A 646 23.00 -23.02 -1.29
CA ALA A 646 24.12 -22.43 -2.02
C ALA A 646 23.83 -22.40 -3.53
N LYS A 647 23.37 -23.53 -4.10
CA LYS A 647 22.98 -23.61 -5.52
C LYS A 647 21.89 -22.60 -5.91
N ILE A 648 20.90 -22.34 -5.06
CA ILE A 648 19.84 -21.36 -5.33
C ILE A 648 20.43 -19.95 -5.46
N ILE A 649 21.25 -19.52 -4.50
CA ILE A 649 21.86 -18.18 -4.53
C ILE A 649 22.92 -18.08 -5.63
N HIS A 650 23.72 -19.12 -5.84
CA HIS A 650 24.68 -19.17 -6.95
C HIS A 650 23.98 -19.01 -8.30
N ARG A 651 22.80 -19.61 -8.51
CA ARG A 651 22.01 -19.37 -9.73
C ARG A 651 21.66 -17.90 -9.92
N LEU A 652 21.27 -17.19 -8.84
CA LEU A 652 20.99 -15.76 -8.92
C LEU A 652 22.27 -14.96 -9.23
N LEU A 653 23.39 -15.29 -8.58
CA LEU A 653 24.66 -14.57 -8.64
C LEU A 653 25.60 -14.98 -9.79
N ASP A 654 25.27 -16.01 -10.59
CA ASP A 654 26.17 -16.58 -11.61
C ASP A 654 26.54 -15.56 -12.70
N GLY A 655 25.68 -14.55 -12.93
CA GLY A 655 25.93 -13.47 -13.90
C GLY A 655 25.98 -13.90 -15.37
N ARG A 656 26.14 -15.20 -15.66
CA ARG A 656 26.14 -15.83 -16.99
C ARG A 656 24.71 -16.10 -17.50
N TYR A 657 23.98 -15.01 -17.76
CA TYR A 657 22.65 -15.07 -18.36
C TYR A 657 22.79 -14.81 -19.86
N ASP A 658 22.77 -15.82 -20.74
CA ASP A 658 22.78 -15.58 -22.20
C ASP A 658 21.48 -14.91 -22.63
N ASP A 659 21.60 -13.86 -23.43
CA ASP A 659 20.47 -13.19 -24.09
C ASP A 659 20.40 -13.62 -25.57
N ASP A 660 21.15 -14.68 -25.95
CA ASP A 660 21.19 -15.22 -27.30
C ASP A 660 20.12 -16.31 -27.45
N PHE A 661 18.96 -15.91 -27.98
CA PHE A 661 17.81 -16.78 -28.22
C PHE A 661 18.09 -17.94 -29.19
N SER A 662 19.26 -17.97 -29.84
CA SER A 662 19.65 -18.98 -30.82
C SER A 662 20.49 -20.14 -30.26
N LYS A 663 21.03 -20.04 -29.04
CA LYS A 663 21.98 -21.03 -28.50
C LYS A 663 21.40 -21.92 -27.41
N LYS A 664 21.21 -23.20 -27.74
CA LYS A 664 21.13 -24.30 -26.77
C LYS A 664 22.55 -24.77 -26.43
N ASP A 665 23.19 -24.15 -25.44
CA ASP A 665 24.45 -24.70 -24.91
C ASP A 665 24.14 -25.86 -23.97
N ALA A 666 24.63 -27.05 -24.35
CA ALA A 666 24.32 -28.33 -23.72
C ALA A 666 25.06 -28.58 -22.38
N ASP A 667 26.09 -27.79 -22.06
CA ASP A 667 26.96 -28.01 -20.89
C ASP A 667 26.89 -26.90 -19.81
N ALA A 668 26.01 -25.92 -19.94
CA ALA A 668 25.73 -24.96 -18.86
C ALA A 668 24.81 -25.62 -17.80
N PRO A 669 25.03 -25.44 -16.48
CA PRO A 669 24.10 -25.94 -15.48
C PRO A 669 22.70 -25.42 -15.82
N ALA A 670 21.74 -26.34 -16.02
CA ALA A 670 20.42 -26.05 -16.57
C ALA A 670 19.90 -24.69 -16.06
N LYS A 671 19.77 -23.73 -16.99
CA LYS A 671 19.35 -22.33 -16.81
C LYS A 671 17.94 -22.32 -16.20
N GLY A 672 17.87 -22.58 -14.90
CA GLY A 672 16.66 -23.01 -14.22
C GLY A 672 16.06 -21.89 -13.40
N GLU A 673 14.85 -21.53 -13.78
CA GLU A 673 13.81 -20.94 -12.92
C GLU A 673 14.05 -21.19 -11.42
N VAL A 674 14.07 -20.12 -10.63
CA VAL A 674 14.20 -20.20 -9.16
C VAL A 674 12.82 -20.05 -8.56
N ARG A 675 12.35 -21.05 -7.81
CA ARG A 675 11.09 -20.91 -7.06
C ARG A 675 11.23 -19.79 -6.03
N TRP A 676 10.31 -18.84 -6.02
CA TRP A 676 10.32 -17.71 -5.09
C TRP A 676 10.42 -18.16 -3.63
N GLN A 677 9.67 -19.20 -3.26
CA GLN A 677 9.68 -19.76 -1.91
C GLN A 677 11.06 -20.29 -1.50
N ASP A 678 11.84 -20.82 -2.45
CA ASP A 678 13.17 -21.32 -2.16
C ASP A 678 14.14 -20.15 -1.94
N PHE A 679 14.01 -19.08 -2.71
CA PHE A 679 14.74 -17.83 -2.46
C PHE A 679 14.42 -17.25 -1.07
N GLU A 680 13.14 -17.13 -0.69
CA GLU A 680 12.74 -16.66 0.65
C GLU A 680 13.33 -17.53 1.77
N LYS A 681 13.28 -18.86 1.61
CA LYS A 681 13.86 -19.79 2.59
C LYS A 681 15.36 -19.57 2.76
N VAL A 682 16.10 -19.31 1.67
CA VAL A 682 17.52 -19.00 1.77
C VAL A 682 17.74 -17.70 2.54
N MET A 683 17.01 -16.63 2.21
CA MET A 683 17.13 -15.34 2.90
C MET A 683 16.84 -15.47 4.40
N ARG A 684 15.79 -16.19 4.80
CA ARG A 684 15.51 -16.50 6.22
C ARG A 684 16.65 -17.27 6.88
N ARG A 685 17.22 -18.26 6.18
CA ARG A 685 18.28 -19.11 6.70
C ARG A 685 19.54 -18.32 7.05
N ILE A 686 19.86 -17.29 6.28
CA ILE A 686 21.01 -16.42 6.53
C ILE A 686 20.67 -15.23 7.46
N GLY A 687 19.51 -15.29 8.12
CA GLY A 687 19.12 -14.38 9.20
C GLY A 687 18.28 -13.18 8.79
N PHE A 688 17.94 -13.01 7.51
CA PHE A 688 17.09 -11.90 7.09
C PHE A 688 15.66 -12.08 7.61
N GLN A 689 15.08 -10.99 8.09
CA GLN A 689 13.65 -10.94 8.34
C GLN A 689 12.93 -10.71 7.01
N VAL A 690 12.08 -11.66 6.62
CA VAL A 690 11.26 -11.57 5.41
C VAL A 690 9.93 -10.93 5.78
N VAL A 691 9.74 -9.70 5.30
CA VAL A 691 8.52 -8.90 5.49
C VAL A 691 7.71 -8.94 4.19
N GLN A 692 6.74 -9.85 4.13
CA GLN A 692 5.79 -9.88 3.01
C GLN A 692 4.85 -8.67 3.12
N THR A 693 4.79 -7.85 2.07
CA THR A 693 3.77 -6.80 1.96
C THR A 693 2.50 -7.37 1.34
N ALA A 694 1.39 -6.63 1.36
CA ALA A 694 0.18 -7.13 0.72
C ALA A 694 0.32 -6.97 -0.80
N GLY A 695 -0.07 -7.98 -1.59
CA GLY A 695 0.23 -8.04 -3.03
C GLY A 695 1.53 -8.80 -3.32
N SER A 696 2.34 -8.31 -4.26
CA SER A 696 3.58 -9.01 -4.68
C SER A 696 4.88 -8.48 -4.09
N SER A 697 4.92 -7.33 -3.40
CA SER A 697 6.18 -6.79 -2.87
C SER A 697 6.61 -7.51 -1.57
N VAL A 698 7.90 -7.80 -1.44
CA VAL A 698 8.48 -8.46 -0.26
C VAL A 698 9.79 -7.78 0.09
N ARG A 699 9.89 -7.28 1.32
CA ARG A 699 11.09 -6.65 1.87
C ARG A 699 11.89 -7.66 2.69
N PHE A 700 13.21 -7.58 2.58
CA PHE A 700 14.16 -8.38 3.32
C PHE A 700 15.00 -7.43 4.18
N ASP A 701 14.77 -7.48 5.50
CA ASP A 701 15.50 -6.68 6.48
C ASP A 701 16.73 -7.49 6.95
N PRO A 702 17.96 -6.97 6.79
CA PRO A 702 19.17 -7.72 7.07
C PRO A 702 19.40 -7.88 8.59
N PRO A 703 20.05 -8.97 9.03
CA PRO A 703 20.46 -9.17 10.42
C PRO A 703 21.71 -8.35 10.77
N ALA A 704 21.81 -7.09 10.33
CA ALA A 704 22.94 -6.22 10.64
C ALA A 704 22.53 -4.75 10.69
N LYS A 705 23.06 -3.97 11.64
CA LYS A 705 22.67 -2.56 11.87
C LYS A 705 23.03 -1.65 10.69
N THR A 706 24.18 -1.88 10.05
CA THR A 706 24.67 -1.06 8.93
C THR A 706 24.19 -1.52 7.56
N ALA A 707 23.62 -2.73 7.46
CA ALA A 707 23.15 -3.26 6.20
C ALA A 707 21.78 -2.67 5.84
N ARG A 708 21.62 -2.32 4.56
CA ARG A 708 20.38 -1.70 4.06
C ARG A 708 19.31 -2.76 3.73
N PRO A 709 18.04 -2.52 4.03
CA PRO A 709 16.91 -3.35 3.55
C PRO A 709 16.78 -3.38 2.03
N ILE A 710 16.18 -4.45 1.50
CA ILE A 710 15.97 -4.64 0.06
C ILE A 710 14.55 -5.17 -0.24
N SER A 711 13.87 -4.64 -1.26
CA SER A 711 12.52 -5.06 -1.66
C SER A 711 12.52 -5.74 -3.04
N PHE A 712 11.81 -6.85 -3.21
CA PHE A 712 11.60 -7.51 -4.50
C PHE A 712 10.13 -7.83 -4.74
N HIS A 713 9.68 -7.79 -5.99
CA HIS A 713 8.35 -8.30 -6.36
C HIS A 713 8.39 -9.80 -6.59
N ARG A 714 7.64 -10.54 -5.77
CA ARG A 714 7.27 -11.92 -6.04
C ARG A 714 6.70 -12.05 -7.46
N PRO A 715 7.23 -12.95 -8.30
CA PRO A 715 6.66 -13.22 -9.61
C PRO A 715 5.22 -13.74 -9.52
N HIS A 716 4.36 -13.28 -10.41
CA HIS A 716 2.99 -13.78 -10.57
C HIS A 716 2.71 -14.11 -12.05
N PRO A 717 1.87 -15.13 -12.33
CA PRO A 717 1.08 -15.91 -11.37
C PRO A 717 1.84 -17.07 -10.68
N ASP A 718 2.87 -17.63 -11.31
CA ASP A 718 3.41 -18.96 -10.91
C ASP A 718 4.43 -18.95 -9.77
N ALA A 719 4.74 -17.78 -9.18
CA ALA A 719 5.74 -17.64 -8.11
C ALA A 719 7.11 -18.26 -8.44
N ILE A 720 7.47 -18.21 -9.72
CA ILE A 720 8.74 -18.65 -10.26
C ILE A 720 9.50 -17.42 -10.73
N ILE A 721 10.73 -17.24 -10.26
CA ILE A 721 11.64 -16.18 -10.70
C ILE A 721 12.18 -16.61 -12.07
N PRO A 722 11.73 -16.00 -13.18
CA PRO A 722 12.25 -16.35 -14.49
C PRO A 722 13.71 -15.92 -14.60
N HIS A 723 14.42 -16.51 -15.56
CA HIS A 723 15.83 -16.25 -15.84
C HIS A 723 16.16 -14.74 -15.89
N ILE A 724 15.33 -13.93 -16.57
CA ILE A 724 15.53 -12.49 -16.66
C ILE A 724 15.44 -11.80 -15.30
N MET A 725 14.50 -12.20 -14.44
CA MET A 725 14.32 -11.62 -13.12
C MET A 725 15.41 -12.06 -12.14
N ALA A 726 15.88 -13.31 -12.25
CA ALA A 726 17.00 -13.83 -11.48
C ALA A 726 18.28 -12.99 -11.69
N LYS A 727 18.55 -12.58 -12.94
CA LYS A 727 19.65 -11.67 -13.30
C LYS A 727 19.57 -10.35 -12.54
N TRP A 728 18.38 -9.75 -12.50
CA TRP A 728 18.14 -8.49 -11.79
C TRP A 728 18.30 -8.64 -10.28
N TYR A 729 17.82 -9.76 -9.72
CA TYR A 729 17.95 -10.03 -8.29
C TYR A 729 19.41 -10.20 -7.89
N GLY A 730 20.16 -11.03 -8.64
CA GLY A 730 21.58 -11.24 -8.42
C GLY A 730 22.38 -9.95 -8.49
N ALA A 731 22.19 -9.15 -9.55
CA ALA A 731 22.87 -7.87 -9.71
C ALA A 731 22.56 -6.90 -8.55
N ARG A 732 21.32 -6.87 -8.08
CA ARG A 732 20.92 -6.03 -6.94
C ARG A 732 21.55 -6.52 -5.63
N LEU A 733 21.52 -7.83 -5.37
CA LEU A 733 22.16 -8.43 -4.19
C LEU A 733 23.67 -8.17 -4.17
N SER A 734 24.33 -8.29 -5.33
CA SER A 734 25.76 -7.95 -5.47
C SER A 734 26.04 -6.48 -5.23
N ARG A 735 25.23 -5.57 -5.76
CA ARG A 735 25.44 -4.12 -5.58
C ARG A 735 25.21 -3.66 -4.13
N VAL A 736 24.15 -4.17 -3.49
CA VAL A 736 23.74 -3.76 -2.14
C VAL A 736 24.60 -4.42 -1.06
N TYR A 737 24.91 -5.72 -1.18
CA TYR A 737 25.62 -6.46 -0.14
C TYR A 737 27.04 -6.89 -0.51
N GLY A 738 27.51 -6.58 -1.73
CA GLY A 738 28.80 -7.08 -2.23
C GLY A 738 28.83 -8.59 -2.46
N TRP A 739 27.66 -9.23 -2.50
CA TRP A 739 27.57 -10.69 -2.60
C TRP A 739 28.05 -11.18 -3.96
N THR A 740 28.85 -12.23 -3.92
CA THR A 740 29.28 -13.01 -5.08
C THR A 740 29.05 -14.49 -4.79
N MET A 741 29.30 -15.38 -5.77
CA MET A 741 29.20 -16.82 -5.50
C MET A 741 30.11 -17.27 -4.35
N SER A 742 31.29 -16.67 -4.16
CA SER A 742 32.23 -17.02 -3.07
C SER A 742 31.76 -16.55 -1.69
N THR A 743 30.74 -15.69 -1.61
CA THR A 743 30.11 -15.30 -0.35
C THR A 743 29.32 -16.47 0.27
N PHE A 744 28.93 -17.48 -0.53
CA PHE A 744 28.09 -18.59 -0.07
C PHE A 744 28.83 -19.92 -0.22
N GLU A 745 29.25 -20.49 0.90
CA GLU A 745 29.95 -21.78 0.94
C GLU A 745 28.97 -22.91 1.25
N ALA A 746 29.05 -23.99 0.48
CA ALA A 746 28.24 -25.16 0.70
C ALA A 746 28.79 -25.96 1.90
N LYS A 747 28.03 -26.04 2.99
CA LYS A 747 28.35 -26.95 4.09
C LYS A 747 28.20 -28.39 3.59
N ALA A 748 29.28 -29.17 3.65
CA ALA A 748 29.22 -30.61 3.42
C ALA A 748 28.33 -31.21 4.52
N GLY A 749 27.12 -31.64 4.17
CA GLY A 749 26.35 -32.50 5.06
C GLY A 749 27.04 -33.85 5.08
N ALA A 750 27.15 -34.46 6.27
CA ALA A 750 27.55 -35.86 6.40
C ALA A 750 26.78 -36.67 5.35
N GLU A 751 27.53 -37.29 4.43
CA GLU A 751 26.99 -38.32 3.57
C GLU A 751 26.31 -39.30 4.51
N LYS A 752 24.99 -39.46 4.36
CA LYS A 752 24.39 -40.69 4.85
C LYS A 752 25.07 -41.76 4.01
N ASP A 753 25.97 -42.48 4.63
CA ASP A 753 26.36 -43.81 4.19
C ASP A 753 25.06 -44.59 4.01
N ASP A 754 24.56 -44.62 2.79
CA ASP A 754 23.68 -45.68 2.33
C ASP A 754 24.59 -46.92 2.23
N ALA A 755 24.88 -47.50 3.39
CA ALA A 755 25.41 -48.84 3.54
C ALA A 755 24.24 -49.77 3.88
N GLU A 756 23.99 -50.66 2.92
CA GLU A 756 23.09 -51.83 2.87
C GLU A 756 21.58 -51.59 2.63
#